data_AF-A0A1F4ZYL2-F1
#
_entry.id   AF-A0A1F4ZYL2-F1
#
_cell.length_a   1.000
_cell.length_b   1.000
_cell.length_c   1.000
_cell.angle_alpha   90.00
_cell.angle_beta   90.00
_cell.angle_gamma   90.00
#
_symmetry.space_group_name_H-M   'P 1'
#
loop_
_entity.id
_entity.type
_entity.pdbx_description
1 polymer ?
#
loop_
_entity_poly.entity_id
_entity_poly.type
_entity_poly.pdbx_seq_one_letter_code
_entity_poly.pdbx_strand_id
1 'polypeptide(L)'
;MNRNTEGIRVPRREDIEAAALSLIRELAPGKIQYLDRAENWAENPEAFRDRISHSLLYYLYKRGEDERSSFIRRVSAPFLTEERWLVAEKLAASGTSSAGPPARVLIEALLWILEHESWRSNADAPAPEWNTEARAFQAESRARRRSLEDSLASLMSSEEQKEFLKIEEELLGSAGDVLTPLVQLFAEEENYSIGLERLVGESTLLKRREEAYGLILEKIQPPLGIVTHIPRALFFPCLKLLLDDRIDPGSGIPYLASLILSVFQDPRSAEPLVQALRRYPRVLTKIRENLIYTLGNLREERAVDHLIEVLDGPDEIKERVAGKPTAGLLLEQKEEAIWALGKIGLGAVGAIPALARCAEHPSAKLKTYLAWTLGEVGKAQKKATGGVSADVVIALLKLLKEKNRQIFEEAVGALRKIDLPDFVHSLYLSHIGAVSILGLKPAQRGLYELSETLHYLLRTKKRTVMAVNGDSGTGKTYFCQAIAEGFAGIRPGEILYLMRDSKRGQKVFNRLLGLSWLKKHIDPGYFQDYPVPEAEDDPEAYFRLFLEENSDKRLIILDGCRDRHYFQKVIDFFYFQGELDIEVNFRANFSTRRLNLESREFALESVKLHLQFLEEPALEDTSFYQEGLVILYDLDNSLRSRLDREETRELFERPRVDSWGELIRIGGFRGDRISSPCQEEGLRLEEKPFEAREEAWPESRAAVFTPGEKKLTPSLNDDLKTEPNLLKTIPLGDIRPVQLRFYAQDQVAGRGERGDAFVLTFLDNRIFQTSVEGVSDFALLGRTFYLAVPGGGLASLSFERNEIIDWTAGDSPVEKIAALPPDRLVTAYRDGAVRVWDFLEKQVLAFEGGLASPTALAVDQAGRIYAGDRSGRLRRWDLERKTVADISGSGGASHFLRYYPLGKLLAVERGMGDGGPARLRILDFASLISRSISAPAGAVVSGVNVYHDGRVIAGTRNSGRGKNLLVFSPAEPGCPVLALSGHDGGTKDCLTMGPKIITCGEDSAGRPSIRVWGSDFFVRTELSKLFIKP
;
A
#
# COMPACT_ATOMS: atom_id res chain seq x y z
N MET A 1 -55.62 -53.46 34.26
CA MET A 1 -54.90 -54.75 34.33
C MET A 1 -53.96 -54.83 33.14
N ASN A 2 -52.67 -54.94 33.43
CA ASN A 2 -51.51 -55.24 32.58
C ASN A 2 -51.26 -54.40 31.32
N ARG A 3 -50.56 -53.26 31.49
CA ARG A 3 -49.50 -52.87 30.55
C ARG A 3 -48.19 -53.42 31.11
N ASN A 4 -47.52 -54.24 30.30
CA ASN A 4 -46.24 -54.88 30.60
C ASN A 4 -45.22 -53.87 31.11
N THR A 5 -44.65 -54.16 32.28
CA THR A 5 -43.40 -53.60 32.77
C THR A 5 -42.25 -54.25 31.98
N GLU A 6 -41.98 -53.74 30.77
CA GLU A 6 -40.61 -53.74 30.28
C GLU A 6 -39.90 -52.61 31.05
N GLY A 7 -38.88 -52.95 31.84
CA GLY A 7 -38.12 -51.95 32.60
C GLY A 7 -37.53 -50.89 31.66
N ILE A 8 -37.59 -49.62 32.06
CA ILE A 8 -37.02 -48.50 31.31
C ILE A 8 -35.52 -48.77 31.15
N ARG A 9 -35.09 -49.12 29.93
CA ARG A 9 -33.70 -49.46 29.67
C ARG A 9 -32.90 -48.19 29.42
N VAL A 10 -32.24 -47.68 30.46
CA VAL A 10 -31.30 -46.56 30.33
C VAL A 10 -30.22 -46.94 29.31
N PRO A 11 -30.07 -46.16 28.22
CA PRO A 11 -29.10 -46.47 27.17
C PRO A 11 -27.67 -46.26 27.68
N ARG A 12 -26.71 -46.98 27.09
CA ARG A 12 -25.31 -46.77 27.44
C ARG A 12 -24.87 -45.40 26.93
N ARG A 13 -24.07 -44.70 27.72
CA ARG A 13 -23.50 -43.40 27.37
C ARG A 13 -22.78 -43.41 26.01
N GLU A 14 -22.05 -44.49 25.72
CA GLU A 14 -21.34 -44.71 24.46
C GLU A 14 -22.29 -44.77 23.26
N ASP A 15 -23.48 -45.37 23.43
CA ASP A 15 -24.49 -45.48 22.36
C ASP A 15 -25.12 -44.10 22.07
N ILE A 16 -25.41 -43.31 23.11
CA ILE A 16 -25.90 -41.93 22.98
C ILE A 16 -24.86 -41.07 22.26
N GLU A 17 -23.60 -41.18 22.67
CA GLU A 17 -22.49 -40.42 22.12
C GLU A 17 -22.28 -40.73 20.64
N ALA A 18 -22.20 -42.01 20.27
CA ALA A 18 -22.02 -42.44 18.88
C ALA A 18 -23.18 -41.96 17.99
N ALA A 19 -24.43 -42.08 18.46
CA ALA A 19 -25.60 -41.66 17.70
C ALA A 19 -25.68 -40.12 17.55
N ALA A 20 -25.39 -39.35 18.60
CA ALA A 20 -25.38 -37.89 18.54
C ALA A 20 -24.28 -37.36 17.62
N LEU A 21 -23.08 -37.97 17.66
CA LEU A 21 -21.99 -37.65 16.73
C LEU A 21 -22.36 -37.97 15.29
N SER A 22 -23.06 -39.08 15.04
CA SER A 22 -23.57 -39.42 13.70
C SER A 22 -24.52 -38.35 13.18
N LEU A 23 -25.49 -37.93 14.00
CA LEU A 23 -26.49 -36.93 13.62
C LEU A 23 -25.85 -35.57 13.32
N ILE A 24 -24.88 -35.13 14.12
CA ILE A 24 -24.16 -33.86 13.87
C ILE A 24 -23.39 -33.90 12.54
N ARG A 25 -22.91 -35.08 12.11
CA ARG A 25 -22.22 -35.25 10.82
C ARG A 25 -23.17 -35.15 9.61
N GLU A 26 -24.48 -35.31 9.81
CA GLU A 26 -25.47 -35.17 8.74
C GLU A 26 -25.82 -33.70 8.44
N LEU A 27 -25.50 -32.76 9.35
CA LEU A 27 -25.78 -31.34 9.18
C LEU A 27 -25.02 -30.77 7.97
N ALA A 28 -25.73 -30.19 7.01
CA ALA A 28 -25.12 -29.51 5.88
C ALA A 28 -24.69 -28.08 6.31
N PRO A 29 -23.39 -27.76 6.35
CA PRO A 29 -22.90 -26.49 6.90
C PRO A 29 -23.31 -25.25 6.09
N GLY A 30 -23.69 -25.42 4.82
CA GLY A 30 -24.15 -24.36 3.93
C GLY A 30 -25.66 -24.12 3.93
N LYS A 31 -26.41 -24.80 4.82
CA LYS A 31 -27.86 -24.68 4.96
C LYS A 31 -28.24 -24.34 6.39
N ILE A 32 -29.34 -23.61 6.54
CA ILE A 32 -29.93 -23.34 7.85
C ILE A 32 -30.94 -24.44 8.14
N GLN A 33 -30.43 -25.55 8.69
CA GLN A 33 -31.21 -26.76 8.96
C GLN A 33 -31.47 -26.97 10.45
N TYR A 34 -32.66 -27.45 10.77
CA TYR A 34 -33.01 -27.85 12.12
C TYR A 34 -33.71 -29.21 12.08
N LEU A 35 -33.74 -29.88 13.23
CA LEU A 35 -34.54 -31.08 13.40
C LEU A 35 -35.94 -30.64 13.82
N ASP A 36 -36.93 -30.96 12.97
CA ASP A 36 -38.32 -30.76 13.34
C ASP A 36 -38.77 -31.80 14.40
N ARG A 37 -39.97 -31.62 14.96
CA ARG A 37 -40.50 -32.53 15.99
C ARG A 37 -40.67 -33.98 15.50
N ALA A 38 -40.72 -34.20 14.19
CA ALA A 38 -40.85 -35.49 13.53
C ALA A 38 -39.50 -36.08 13.08
N GLU A 39 -38.38 -35.50 13.53
CA GLU A 39 -37.00 -35.92 13.22
C GLU A 39 -36.59 -35.76 11.76
N ASN A 40 -37.34 -34.98 10.98
CA ASN A 40 -36.92 -34.67 9.62
C ASN A 40 -36.03 -33.43 9.64
N TRP A 41 -34.97 -33.49 8.84
CA TRP A 41 -34.20 -32.30 8.51
C TRP A 41 -35.09 -31.31 7.77
N ALA A 42 -35.47 -30.23 8.45
CA ALA A 42 -36.20 -29.10 7.90
C ALA A 42 -35.25 -27.92 7.67
N GLU A 43 -35.65 -26.97 6.83
CA GLU A 43 -34.87 -25.78 6.48
C GLU A 43 -35.62 -24.50 6.85
N ASN A 44 -34.88 -23.43 7.14
CA ASN A 44 -35.39 -22.09 7.43
C ASN A 44 -36.26 -22.01 8.71
N PRO A 45 -35.65 -22.17 9.90
CA PRO A 45 -36.35 -22.18 11.18
C PRO A 45 -37.10 -20.85 11.46
N GLU A 46 -38.42 -20.92 11.60
CA GLU A 46 -39.25 -19.76 11.99
C GLU A 46 -39.51 -19.68 13.50
N ALA A 47 -39.69 -20.82 14.18
CA ALA A 47 -39.93 -20.84 15.61
C ALA A 47 -38.63 -20.64 16.40
N PHE A 48 -38.75 -20.11 17.63
CA PHE A 48 -37.61 -19.92 18.52
C PHE A 48 -36.87 -21.23 18.79
N ARG A 49 -37.61 -22.30 19.10
CA ARG A 49 -37.07 -23.65 19.30
C ARG A 49 -36.28 -24.16 18.09
N ASP A 50 -36.77 -23.91 16.88
CA ASP A 50 -36.13 -24.36 15.65
C ASP A 50 -34.78 -23.65 15.44
N ARG A 51 -34.70 -22.36 15.79
CA ARG A 51 -33.44 -21.59 15.78
C ARG A 51 -32.46 -22.06 16.85
N ILE A 52 -32.94 -22.41 18.04
CA ILE A 52 -32.13 -23.05 19.10
C ILE A 52 -31.56 -24.37 18.58
N SER A 53 -32.40 -25.20 17.96
CA SER A 53 -32.02 -26.50 17.38
C SER A 53 -30.91 -26.36 16.35
N HIS A 54 -31.12 -25.50 15.36
CA HIS A 54 -30.09 -25.21 14.36
C HIS A 54 -28.80 -24.70 15.01
N SER A 55 -28.89 -23.70 15.88
CA SER A 55 -27.71 -23.03 16.44
C SER A 55 -26.89 -23.93 17.35
N LEU A 56 -27.54 -24.79 18.14
CA LEU A 56 -26.88 -25.81 18.94
C LEU A 56 -26.14 -26.82 18.06
N LEU A 57 -26.82 -27.38 17.06
CA LEU A 57 -26.22 -28.37 16.16
C LEU A 57 -25.06 -27.77 15.36
N TYR A 58 -25.21 -26.54 14.87
CA TYR A 58 -24.15 -25.83 14.15
C TYR A 58 -22.97 -25.46 15.06
N TYR A 59 -23.23 -25.06 16.31
CA TYR A 59 -22.18 -24.82 17.30
C TYR A 59 -21.35 -26.07 17.53
N LEU A 60 -21.99 -27.23 17.70
CA LEU A 60 -21.31 -28.51 17.88
C LEU A 60 -20.57 -28.94 16.60
N TYR A 61 -21.16 -28.73 15.43
CA TYR A 61 -20.52 -29.03 14.15
C TYR A 61 -19.19 -28.28 13.95
N LYS A 62 -19.05 -27.05 14.46
CA LYS A 62 -17.79 -26.28 14.34
C LYS A 62 -16.66 -26.73 15.28
N ARG A 63 -16.95 -27.57 16.28
CA ARG A 63 -16.00 -27.98 17.33
C ARG A 63 -15.18 -29.20 16.92
N GLY A 64 -14.04 -29.43 17.58
CA GLY A 64 -13.26 -30.66 17.37
C GLY A 64 -14.03 -31.91 17.81
N GLU A 65 -13.67 -33.09 17.30
CA GLU A 65 -14.35 -34.35 17.67
C GLU A 65 -14.27 -34.64 19.18
N ASP A 66 -13.11 -34.39 19.80
CA ASP A 66 -12.92 -34.52 21.25
C ASP A 66 -13.77 -33.53 22.06
N GLU A 67 -13.91 -32.29 21.58
CA GLU A 67 -14.76 -31.27 22.22
C GLU A 67 -16.25 -31.64 22.12
N ARG A 68 -16.69 -32.16 20.96
CA ARG A 68 -18.06 -32.65 20.75
C ARG A 68 -18.35 -33.85 21.65
N SER A 69 -17.46 -34.83 21.66
CA SER A 69 -17.55 -36.02 22.51
C SER A 69 -17.62 -35.62 23.98
N SER A 70 -16.71 -34.74 24.44
CA SER A 70 -16.70 -34.21 25.80
C SER A 70 -18.01 -33.49 26.14
N PHE A 71 -18.51 -32.63 25.25
CA PHE A 71 -19.80 -31.96 25.44
C PHE A 71 -20.94 -32.97 25.58
N ILE A 72 -21.10 -33.90 24.63
CA ILE A 72 -22.16 -34.92 24.64
C ILE A 72 -22.09 -35.76 25.92
N ARG A 73 -20.88 -36.12 26.35
CA ARG A 73 -20.62 -36.83 27.61
C ARG A 73 -21.08 -36.02 28.82
N ARG A 74 -20.79 -34.73 28.88
CA ARG A 74 -21.18 -33.86 30.00
C ARG A 74 -22.69 -33.66 30.04
N VAL A 75 -23.33 -33.44 28.89
CA VAL A 75 -24.78 -33.22 28.83
C VAL A 75 -25.63 -34.49 28.93
N SER A 76 -25.08 -35.67 28.60
CA SER A 76 -25.79 -36.94 28.80
C SER A 76 -25.78 -37.41 30.25
N ALA A 77 -24.72 -37.10 31.01
CA ALA A 77 -24.51 -37.65 32.35
C ALA A 77 -25.68 -37.42 33.35
N PRO A 78 -26.30 -36.22 33.41
CA PRO A 78 -27.43 -35.97 34.32
C PRO A 78 -28.66 -36.83 34.03
N PHE A 79 -28.79 -37.40 32.83
CA PHE A 79 -29.94 -38.21 32.40
C PHE A 79 -29.77 -39.72 32.61
N LEU A 80 -28.59 -40.21 33.02
CA LEU A 80 -28.27 -41.66 33.05
C LEU A 80 -28.81 -42.40 34.29
N THR A 81 -29.99 -42.04 34.78
CA THR A 81 -30.74 -42.79 35.81
C THR A 81 -32.12 -43.14 35.27
N GLU A 82 -32.75 -44.23 35.75
CA GLU A 82 -34.07 -44.66 35.24
C GLU A 82 -35.13 -43.55 35.39
N GLU A 83 -35.16 -42.87 36.53
CA GLU A 83 -36.10 -41.78 36.82
C GLU A 83 -35.88 -40.57 35.89
N ARG A 84 -34.63 -40.19 35.64
CA ARG A 84 -34.31 -38.99 34.83
C ARG A 84 -34.34 -39.26 33.33
N TRP A 85 -34.05 -40.48 32.90
CA TRP A 85 -34.24 -40.90 31.52
C TRP A 85 -35.73 -40.92 31.15
N LEU A 86 -36.60 -41.33 32.07
CA LEU A 86 -38.06 -41.27 31.87
C LEU A 86 -38.55 -39.82 31.63
N VAL A 87 -37.97 -38.84 32.35
CA VAL A 87 -38.25 -37.41 32.11
C VAL A 87 -37.86 -37.03 30.69
N ALA A 88 -36.66 -37.42 30.23
CA ALA A 88 -36.21 -37.13 28.87
C ALA A 88 -37.09 -37.81 27.81
N GLU A 89 -37.51 -39.06 28.01
CA GLU A 89 -38.41 -39.78 27.10
C GLU A 89 -39.78 -39.11 26.99
N LYS A 90 -40.34 -38.61 28.11
CA LYS A 90 -41.59 -37.86 28.11
C LYS A 90 -41.49 -36.53 27.38
N LEU A 91 -40.36 -35.82 27.53
CA LEU A 91 -40.09 -34.59 26.78
C LEU A 91 -40.01 -34.85 25.27
N ALA A 92 -39.34 -35.94 24.87
CA ALA A 92 -39.23 -36.33 23.47
C ALA A 92 -40.56 -36.86 22.88
N ALA A 93 -41.37 -37.56 23.68
CA ALA A 93 -42.67 -38.09 23.29
C ALA A 93 -43.74 -37.01 23.10
N SER A 94 -43.53 -35.79 23.61
CA SER A 94 -44.44 -34.64 23.39
C SER A 94 -44.61 -34.26 21.91
N GLY A 95 -43.75 -34.78 21.01
CA GLY A 95 -43.78 -34.53 19.57
C GLY A 95 -44.10 -35.74 18.67
N THR A 96 -44.06 -36.99 19.15
CA THR A 96 -44.31 -38.20 18.31
C THR A 96 -44.82 -39.40 19.10
N SER A 97 -45.37 -40.40 18.39
CA SER A 97 -46.01 -41.60 18.95
C SER A 97 -45.08 -42.70 19.50
N SER A 98 -43.74 -42.56 19.45
CA SER A 98 -42.79 -43.50 20.06
C SER A 98 -41.51 -42.83 20.56
N ALA A 99 -40.89 -43.35 21.62
CA ALA A 99 -39.55 -42.95 22.04
C ALA A 99 -38.53 -43.32 20.95
N GLY A 100 -37.99 -42.32 20.26
CA GLY A 100 -36.97 -42.50 19.23
C GLY A 100 -35.60 -42.91 19.81
N PRO A 101 -34.54 -42.95 18.99
CA PRO A 101 -33.21 -43.36 19.43
C PRO A 101 -32.65 -42.48 20.58
N PRO A 102 -31.76 -43.00 21.44
CA PRO A 102 -31.26 -42.28 22.63
C PRO A 102 -30.69 -40.88 22.37
N ALA A 103 -30.02 -40.66 21.23
CA ALA A 103 -29.51 -39.34 20.87
C ALA A 103 -30.63 -38.31 20.65
N ARG A 104 -31.78 -38.73 20.11
CA ARG A 104 -32.94 -37.87 19.92
C ARG A 104 -33.56 -37.46 21.24
N VAL A 105 -33.73 -38.43 22.13
CA VAL A 105 -34.25 -38.18 23.49
C VAL A 105 -33.39 -37.14 24.21
N LEU A 106 -32.07 -37.26 24.10
CA LEU A 106 -31.13 -36.29 24.66
C LEU A 106 -31.25 -34.90 24.01
N ILE A 107 -31.26 -34.81 22.68
CA ILE A 107 -31.33 -33.52 21.97
C ILE A 107 -32.63 -32.80 22.29
N GLU A 108 -33.77 -33.49 22.24
CA GLU A 108 -35.07 -32.90 22.57
C GLU A 108 -35.10 -32.39 24.02
N ALA A 109 -34.56 -33.16 24.97
CA ALA A 109 -34.44 -32.71 26.34
C ALA A 109 -33.58 -31.45 26.47
N LEU A 110 -32.47 -31.37 25.72
CA LEU A 110 -31.61 -30.18 25.70
C LEU A 110 -32.30 -28.96 25.07
N LEU A 111 -33.10 -29.14 24.01
CA LEU A 111 -33.86 -28.05 23.41
C LEU A 111 -34.89 -27.47 24.39
N TRP A 112 -35.59 -28.32 25.14
CA TRP A 112 -36.51 -27.88 26.19
C TRP A 112 -35.81 -27.05 27.27
N ILE A 113 -34.64 -27.50 27.72
CA ILE A 113 -33.86 -26.82 28.77
C ILE A 113 -33.31 -25.49 28.25
N LEU A 114 -32.74 -25.47 27.04
CA LEU A 114 -32.23 -24.24 26.42
C LEU A 114 -33.35 -23.22 26.18
N GLU A 115 -34.53 -23.67 25.73
CA GLU A 115 -35.70 -22.82 25.53
C GLU A 115 -36.20 -22.25 26.87
N HIS A 116 -36.32 -23.09 27.90
CA HIS A 116 -36.72 -22.68 29.24
C HIS A 116 -35.76 -21.65 29.85
N GLU A 117 -34.46 -21.92 29.85
CA GLU A 117 -33.45 -21.02 30.40
C GLU A 117 -33.34 -19.70 29.64
N SER A 118 -33.54 -19.71 28.32
CA SER A 118 -33.53 -18.48 27.52
C SER A 118 -34.71 -17.57 27.91
N TRP A 119 -35.91 -18.14 28.07
CA TRP A 119 -37.07 -17.38 28.54
C TRP A 119 -36.94 -16.92 29.98
N ARG A 120 -36.36 -17.76 30.86
CA ARG A 120 -36.03 -17.38 32.23
C ARG A 120 -35.06 -16.20 32.26
N SER A 121 -33.98 -16.25 31.50
CA SER A 121 -32.99 -15.17 31.39
C SER A 121 -33.65 -13.85 30.98
N ASN A 122 -34.52 -13.88 29.97
CA ASN A 122 -35.26 -12.69 29.52
C ASN A 122 -36.32 -12.21 30.53
N ALA A 123 -36.99 -13.13 31.24
CA ALA A 123 -37.99 -12.81 32.27
C ALA A 123 -37.38 -12.15 33.53
N ASP A 124 -36.12 -12.51 33.83
CA ASP A 124 -35.35 -12.04 34.98
C ASP A 124 -34.48 -10.81 34.65
N ALA A 125 -34.33 -10.47 33.36
CA ALA A 125 -33.55 -9.32 32.91
C ALA A 125 -34.09 -7.98 33.46
N PRO A 126 -33.23 -7.03 33.85
CA PRO A 126 -33.67 -5.75 34.42
C PRO A 126 -34.39 -4.89 33.37
N ALA A 127 -35.61 -4.45 33.69
CA ALA A 127 -36.44 -3.59 32.84
C ALA A 127 -36.81 -2.29 33.60
N PRO A 128 -36.03 -1.20 33.44
CA PRO A 128 -36.28 0.06 34.15
C PRO A 128 -37.67 0.64 33.87
N GLU A 129 -38.24 1.37 34.82
CA GLU A 129 -39.58 1.96 34.68
C GLU A 129 -39.70 2.91 33.47
N TRP A 130 -38.64 3.61 33.10
CA TRP A 130 -38.69 4.50 31.94
C TRP A 130 -38.67 3.76 30.60
N ASN A 131 -38.26 2.49 30.55
CA ASN A 131 -38.17 1.71 29.32
C ASN A 131 -39.41 0.82 29.14
N THR A 132 -40.42 1.34 28.42
CA THR A 132 -41.69 0.65 28.17
C THR A 132 -41.52 -0.59 27.30
N GLU A 133 -40.60 -0.58 26.34
CA GLU A 133 -40.32 -1.72 25.46
C GLU A 133 -39.69 -2.88 26.24
N ALA A 134 -38.67 -2.62 27.04
CA ALA A 134 -38.05 -3.64 27.89
C ALA A 134 -39.06 -4.25 28.88
N ARG A 135 -39.98 -3.45 29.43
CA ARG A 135 -41.04 -3.95 30.32
C ARG A 135 -42.07 -4.81 29.60
N ALA A 136 -42.47 -4.42 28.38
CA ALA A 136 -43.37 -5.22 27.56
C ALA A 136 -42.73 -6.57 27.20
N PHE A 137 -41.48 -6.57 26.78
CA PHE A 137 -40.74 -7.79 26.46
C PHE A 137 -40.51 -8.70 27.67
N GLN A 138 -40.20 -8.12 28.85
CA GLN A 138 -40.08 -8.89 30.10
C GLN A 138 -41.42 -9.55 30.48
N ALA A 139 -42.54 -8.84 30.33
CA ALA A 139 -43.87 -9.39 30.61
C ALA A 139 -44.24 -10.52 29.64
N GLU A 140 -43.93 -10.36 28.34
CA GLU A 140 -44.10 -11.41 27.33
C GLU A 140 -43.23 -12.63 27.65
N SER A 141 -41.97 -12.42 28.02
CA SER A 141 -41.04 -13.49 28.38
C SER A 141 -41.53 -14.29 29.59
N ARG A 142 -42.10 -13.62 30.61
CA ARG A 142 -42.76 -14.28 31.75
C ARG A 142 -43.97 -15.10 31.32
N ALA A 143 -44.76 -14.61 30.37
CA ALA A 143 -45.92 -15.33 29.85
C ALA A 143 -45.49 -16.58 29.04
N ARG A 144 -44.47 -16.45 28.19
CA ARG A 144 -43.89 -17.57 27.41
C ARG A 144 -43.29 -18.63 28.32
N ARG A 145 -42.54 -18.23 29.34
CA ARG A 145 -42.01 -19.13 30.37
C ARG A 145 -43.13 -19.91 31.07
N ARG A 146 -44.19 -19.21 31.54
CA ARG A 146 -45.34 -19.88 32.18
C ARG A 146 -46.02 -20.87 31.25
N SER A 147 -46.22 -20.51 29.97
CA SER A 147 -46.79 -21.42 28.99
C SER A 147 -45.94 -22.69 28.78
N LEU A 148 -44.62 -22.57 28.90
CA LEU A 148 -43.70 -23.71 28.83
C LEU A 148 -43.81 -24.58 30.09
N GLU A 149 -43.86 -23.96 31.27
CA GLU A 149 -44.07 -24.63 32.56
C GLU A 149 -45.44 -25.35 32.62
N ASP A 150 -46.50 -24.74 32.07
CA ASP A 150 -47.82 -25.36 31.94
C ASP A 150 -47.79 -26.57 31.00
N SER A 151 -47.01 -26.48 29.92
CA SER A 151 -46.81 -27.61 28.99
C SER A 151 -46.08 -28.76 29.69
N LEU A 152 -45.04 -28.47 30.48
CA LEU A 152 -44.37 -29.47 31.32
C LEU A 152 -45.36 -30.08 32.32
N ALA A 153 -46.22 -29.27 32.95
CA ALA A 153 -47.22 -29.76 33.89
C ALA A 153 -48.26 -30.70 33.26
N SER A 154 -48.55 -30.54 31.97
CA SER A 154 -49.41 -31.45 31.22
C SER A 154 -48.75 -32.78 30.84
N LEU A 155 -47.41 -32.81 30.74
CA LEU A 155 -46.63 -33.96 30.27
C LEU A 155 -46.12 -34.88 31.39
N MET A 156 -45.92 -34.34 32.60
CA MET A 156 -45.19 -35.03 33.69
C MET A 156 -45.70 -34.66 35.10
N SER A 157 -45.51 -35.57 36.07
CA SER A 157 -45.94 -35.39 37.46
C SER A 157 -45.16 -34.29 38.18
N SER A 158 -45.64 -33.85 39.35
CA SER A 158 -44.95 -32.83 40.16
C SER A 158 -43.57 -33.29 40.66
N GLU A 159 -43.37 -34.59 40.89
CA GLU A 159 -42.06 -35.17 41.22
C GLU A 159 -41.11 -35.14 40.02
N GLU A 160 -41.60 -35.48 38.83
CA GLU A 160 -40.83 -35.48 37.58
C GLU A 160 -40.41 -34.06 37.16
N GLN A 161 -41.26 -33.05 37.39
CA GLN A 161 -40.92 -31.64 37.18
C GLN A 161 -39.78 -31.16 38.11
N LYS A 162 -39.76 -31.64 39.36
CA LYS A 162 -38.65 -31.34 40.28
C LYS A 162 -37.34 -31.97 39.80
N GLU A 163 -37.40 -33.18 39.25
CA GLU A 163 -36.24 -33.80 38.62
C GLU A 163 -35.80 -33.06 37.36
N PHE A 164 -36.72 -32.56 36.52
CA PHE A 164 -36.38 -31.69 35.38
C PHE A 164 -35.55 -30.46 35.80
N LEU A 165 -36.00 -29.73 36.83
CA LEU A 165 -35.28 -28.56 37.34
C LEU A 165 -33.90 -28.90 37.92
N LYS A 166 -33.76 -30.06 38.58
CA LYS A 166 -32.46 -30.55 39.07
C LYS A 166 -31.52 -30.91 37.92
N ILE A 167 -32.05 -31.56 36.88
CA ILE A 167 -31.28 -31.89 35.67
C ILE A 167 -30.78 -30.61 35.01
N GLU A 168 -31.64 -29.61 34.87
CA GLU A 168 -31.29 -28.28 34.34
C GLU A 168 -30.16 -27.61 35.14
N GLU A 169 -30.27 -27.58 36.47
CA GLU A 169 -29.23 -27.03 37.35
C GLU A 169 -27.89 -27.80 37.22
N GLU A 170 -27.94 -29.13 37.20
CA GLU A 170 -26.75 -29.98 37.01
C GLU A 170 -26.11 -29.84 35.61
N LEU A 171 -26.92 -29.63 34.57
CA LEU A 171 -26.43 -29.39 33.20
C LEU A 171 -25.74 -28.05 33.07
N LEU A 172 -26.33 -26.99 33.61
CA LEU A 172 -25.71 -25.67 33.65
C LEU A 172 -24.45 -25.67 34.53
N GLY A 173 -24.39 -26.51 35.57
CA GLY A 173 -23.18 -26.69 36.38
C GLY A 173 -22.07 -27.47 35.66
N SER A 174 -22.41 -28.53 34.92
CA SER A 174 -21.44 -29.43 34.29
C SER A 174 -20.97 -29.02 32.89
N ALA A 175 -21.83 -28.32 32.13
CA ALA A 175 -21.56 -27.83 30.77
C ALA A 175 -21.81 -26.33 30.62
N GLY A 176 -21.84 -25.56 31.71
CA GLY A 176 -22.13 -24.12 31.73
C GLY A 176 -21.14 -23.26 30.95
N ASP A 177 -19.90 -23.72 30.78
CA ASP A 177 -18.91 -23.09 29.90
C ASP A 177 -19.38 -22.97 28.44
N VAL A 178 -20.27 -23.88 28.01
CA VAL A 178 -20.85 -23.91 26.67
C VAL A 178 -22.30 -23.45 26.67
N LEU A 179 -23.13 -23.98 27.59
CA LEU A 179 -24.56 -23.76 27.60
C LEU A 179 -24.93 -22.32 28.00
N THR A 180 -24.25 -21.73 28.99
CA THR A 180 -24.60 -20.39 29.48
C THR A 180 -24.40 -19.31 28.41
N PRO A 181 -23.27 -19.26 27.67
CA PRO A 181 -23.14 -18.31 26.55
C PRO A 181 -24.16 -18.53 25.43
N LEU A 182 -24.56 -19.79 25.16
CA LEU A 182 -25.58 -20.10 24.16
C LEU A 182 -26.97 -19.62 24.59
N VAL A 183 -27.35 -19.85 25.85
CA VAL A 183 -28.60 -19.34 26.42
C VAL A 183 -28.66 -17.82 26.34
N GLN A 184 -27.58 -17.13 26.69
CA GLN A 184 -27.52 -15.66 26.58
C GLN A 184 -27.68 -15.20 25.12
N LEU A 185 -27.03 -15.88 24.18
CA LEU A 185 -27.16 -15.60 22.76
C LEU A 185 -28.60 -15.80 22.26
N PHE A 186 -29.25 -16.91 22.63
CA PHE A 186 -30.63 -17.21 22.22
C PHE A 186 -31.62 -16.23 22.84
N ALA A 187 -31.46 -15.92 24.12
CA ALA A 187 -32.28 -14.94 24.81
C ALA A 187 -32.19 -13.55 24.15
N GLU A 188 -30.98 -13.10 23.83
CA GLU A 188 -30.74 -11.83 23.15
C GLU A 188 -31.29 -11.84 21.71
N GLU A 189 -31.10 -12.92 20.95
CA GLU A 189 -31.62 -13.09 19.60
C GLU A 189 -33.15 -13.01 19.55
N GLU A 190 -33.83 -13.62 20.52
CA GLU A 190 -35.29 -13.60 20.59
C GLU A 190 -35.82 -12.20 20.94
N ASN A 191 -35.11 -11.47 21.79
CA ASN A 191 -35.40 -10.06 22.07
C ASN A 191 -35.28 -9.18 20.81
N TYR A 192 -34.25 -9.43 19.98
CA TYR A 192 -34.18 -8.78 18.68
C TYR A 192 -35.34 -9.20 17.77
N SER A 193 -35.59 -10.50 17.64
CA SER A 193 -36.58 -11.06 16.73
C SER A 193 -37.99 -10.56 16.99
N ILE A 194 -38.47 -10.61 18.24
CA ILE A 194 -39.82 -10.17 18.61
C ILE A 194 -39.97 -8.66 18.43
N GLY A 195 -39.00 -7.88 18.92
CA GLY A 195 -39.04 -6.42 18.80
C GLY A 195 -39.06 -5.95 17.35
N LEU A 196 -38.23 -6.56 16.49
CA LEU A 196 -38.16 -6.24 15.07
C LEU A 196 -39.39 -6.69 14.30
N GLU A 197 -39.93 -7.89 14.58
CA GLU A 197 -41.16 -8.37 13.94
C GLU A 197 -42.35 -7.45 14.22
N ARG A 198 -42.48 -6.96 15.47
CA ARG A 198 -43.48 -5.97 15.84
C ARG A 198 -43.34 -4.68 15.01
N LEU A 199 -42.12 -4.13 14.93
CA LEU A 199 -41.86 -2.91 14.16
C LEU A 199 -42.10 -3.11 12.65
N VAL A 200 -41.72 -4.26 12.09
CA VAL A 200 -42.02 -4.59 10.68
C VAL A 200 -43.54 -4.65 10.47
N GLY A 201 -44.28 -5.26 11.40
CA GLY A 201 -45.74 -5.26 11.40
C GLY A 201 -46.32 -3.85 11.41
N GLU A 202 -45.83 -2.97 12.27
CA GLU A 202 -46.25 -1.55 12.32
C GLU A 202 -45.92 -0.78 11.04
N SER A 203 -44.82 -1.13 10.37
CA SER A 203 -44.39 -0.47 9.12
C SER A 203 -45.34 -0.70 7.93
N THR A 204 -46.19 -1.73 8.01
CA THR A 204 -47.24 -1.99 7.02
C THR A 204 -48.30 -0.88 7.01
N LEU A 205 -48.49 -0.17 8.13
CA LEU A 205 -49.38 0.97 8.26
C LEU A 205 -48.68 2.25 7.76
N LEU A 206 -49.16 2.83 6.66
CA LEU A 206 -48.56 4.03 6.03
C LEU A 206 -48.22 5.17 7.00
N LYS A 207 -49.08 5.42 8.00
CA LYS A 207 -48.88 6.50 8.98
C LYS A 207 -47.72 6.27 9.96
N ARG A 208 -47.32 5.02 10.19
CA ARG A 208 -46.25 4.63 11.12
C ARG A 208 -45.00 4.13 10.44
N ARG A 209 -44.99 4.05 9.10
CA ARG A 209 -43.92 3.43 8.34
C ARG A 209 -42.56 4.10 8.58
N GLU A 210 -42.47 5.42 8.47
CA GLU A 210 -41.21 6.14 8.63
C GLU A 210 -40.66 6.02 10.06
N GLU A 211 -41.53 6.14 11.06
CA GLU A 211 -41.18 5.95 12.48
C GLU A 211 -40.69 4.53 12.75
N ALA A 212 -41.43 3.52 12.28
CA ALA A 212 -41.05 2.11 12.42
C ALA A 212 -39.72 1.82 11.72
N TYR A 213 -39.48 2.37 10.53
CA TYR A 213 -38.20 2.20 9.83
C TYR A 213 -37.04 2.87 10.56
N GLY A 214 -37.24 4.06 11.12
CA GLY A 214 -36.23 4.73 11.95
C GLY A 214 -35.84 3.89 13.18
N LEU A 215 -36.83 3.34 13.89
CA LEU A 215 -36.61 2.47 15.05
C LEU A 215 -35.94 1.14 14.70
N ILE A 216 -36.29 0.54 13.55
CA ILE A 216 -35.61 -0.67 13.07
C ILE A 216 -34.13 -0.38 12.82
N LEU A 217 -33.83 0.71 12.12
CA LEU A 217 -32.45 1.11 11.82
C LEU A 217 -31.66 1.36 13.10
N GLU A 218 -32.21 2.09 14.07
CA GLU A 218 -31.59 2.34 15.37
C GLU A 218 -31.28 1.03 16.11
N LYS A 219 -32.22 0.07 16.10
CA LYS A 219 -32.10 -1.20 16.83
C LYS A 219 -31.05 -2.15 16.25
N ILE A 220 -30.78 -2.09 14.95
CA ILE A 220 -29.76 -2.93 14.29
C ILE A 220 -28.44 -2.18 14.05
N GLN A 221 -28.38 -0.87 14.31
CA GLN A 221 -27.18 -0.07 14.09
C GLN A 221 -26.04 -0.52 15.02
N PRO A 222 -24.78 -0.59 14.53
CA PRO A 222 -23.64 -0.93 15.38
C PRO A 222 -23.50 0.08 16.54
N PRO A 223 -23.24 -0.39 17.77
CA PRO A 223 -23.03 0.50 18.91
C PRO A 223 -21.91 1.50 18.65
N LEU A 224 -22.16 2.80 18.83
CA LEU A 224 -21.21 3.89 18.53
C LEU A 224 -20.71 3.92 17.07
N GLY A 225 -21.37 3.20 16.16
CA GLY A 225 -20.91 2.99 14.78
C GLY A 225 -19.72 2.03 14.66
N ILE A 226 -19.33 1.33 15.73
CA ILE A 226 -18.17 0.45 15.75
C ILE A 226 -18.59 -0.96 15.33
N VAL A 227 -18.14 -1.36 14.14
CA VAL A 227 -18.50 -2.63 13.48
C VAL A 227 -18.13 -3.88 14.31
N THR A 228 -17.06 -3.82 15.11
CA THR A 228 -16.64 -4.95 15.96
C THR A 228 -17.54 -5.19 17.16
N HIS A 229 -18.44 -4.25 17.49
CA HIS A 229 -19.37 -4.36 18.62
C HIS A 229 -20.76 -4.88 18.22
N ILE A 230 -20.93 -5.33 16.97
CA ILE A 230 -22.21 -5.86 16.50
C ILE A 230 -22.58 -7.14 17.28
N PRO A 231 -23.76 -7.18 17.95
CA PRO A 231 -24.22 -8.37 18.66
C PRO A 231 -24.41 -9.56 17.73
N ARG A 232 -23.85 -10.73 18.09
CA ARG A 232 -24.01 -11.98 17.31
C ARG A 232 -25.47 -12.41 17.18
N ALA A 233 -26.30 -12.02 18.15
CA ALA A 233 -27.74 -12.23 18.19
C ALA A 233 -28.51 -11.61 17.00
N LEU A 234 -27.90 -10.66 16.27
CA LEU A 234 -28.52 -10.04 15.09
C LEU A 234 -28.48 -10.92 13.83
N PHE A 235 -27.80 -12.08 13.85
CA PHE A 235 -27.63 -12.94 12.68
C PHE A 235 -28.98 -13.33 12.02
N PHE A 236 -29.85 -14.04 12.75
CA PHE A 236 -31.16 -14.44 12.25
C PHE A 236 -32.12 -13.28 11.99
N PRO A 237 -32.22 -12.27 12.89
CA PRO A 237 -33.01 -11.09 12.61
C PRO A 237 -32.63 -10.38 11.30
N CYS A 238 -31.33 -10.23 11.02
CA CYS A 238 -30.87 -9.58 9.78
C CYS A 238 -31.15 -10.43 8.54
N LEU A 239 -31.05 -11.76 8.62
CA LEU A 239 -31.47 -12.65 7.52
C LEU A 239 -32.96 -12.45 7.19
N LYS A 240 -33.80 -12.38 8.23
CA LYS A 240 -35.24 -12.15 8.06
C LYS A 240 -35.51 -10.79 7.44
N LEU A 241 -34.92 -9.72 7.99
CA LEU A 241 -35.07 -8.35 7.46
C LEU A 241 -34.61 -8.22 5.99
N LEU A 242 -33.59 -8.98 5.58
CA LEU A 242 -33.08 -8.97 4.21
C LEU A 242 -34.06 -9.61 3.20
N LEU A 243 -34.85 -10.59 3.63
CA LEU A 243 -35.73 -11.38 2.75
C LEU A 243 -37.22 -11.03 2.88
N ASP A 244 -37.61 -10.19 3.85
CA ASP A 244 -39.00 -9.86 4.14
C ASP A 244 -39.66 -9.04 3.01
N ASP A 245 -40.81 -9.51 2.53
CA ASP A 245 -41.62 -8.84 1.50
C ASP A 245 -42.32 -7.56 1.95
N ARG A 246 -42.48 -7.37 3.26
CA ARG A 246 -43.15 -6.21 3.84
C ARG A 246 -42.26 -4.97 3.87
N ILE A 247 -40.95 -5.15 3.73
CA ILE A 247 -39.96 -4.07 3.84
C ILE A 247 -39.68 -3.48 2.45
N ASP A 248 -39.81 -2.16 2.34
CA ASP A 248 -39.44 -1.44 1.13
C ASP A 248 -37.92 -1.59 0.88
N PRO A 249 -37.49 -2.11 -0.30
CA PRO A 249 -36.08 -2.15 -0.68
C PRO A 249 -35.35 -0.81 -0.58
N GLY A 250 -36.06 0.32 -0.74
CA GLY A 250 -35.52 1.67 -0.63
C GLY A 250 -35.35 2.20 0.80
N SER A 251 -35.81 1.47 1.83
CA SER A 251 -35.80 1.92 3.24
C SER A 251 -34.41 2.02 3.87
N GLY A 252 -33.38 1.43 3.25
CA GLY A 252 -32.05 1.29 3.83
C GLY A 252 -31.91 0.13 4.83
N ILE A 253 -33.01 -0.44 5.33
CA ILE A 253 -33.01 -1.57 6.26
C ILE A 253 -32.35 -2.82 5.63
N PRO A 254 -32.72 -3.25 4.40
CA PRO A 254 -32.07 -4.41 3.79
C PRO A 254 -30.58 -4.21 3.54
N TYR A 255 -30.15 -2.98 3.22
CA TYR A 255 -28.74 -2.66 3.07
C TYR A 255 -27.98 -2.82 4.38
N LEU A 256 -28.47 -2.25 5.48
CA LEU A 256 -27.84 -2.38 6.80
C LEU A 256 -27.85 -3.83 7.30
N ALA A 257 -28.93 -4.57 7.08
CA ALA A 257 -28.98 -6.01 7.36
C ALA A 257 -27.91 -6.78 6.57
N SER A 258 -27.76 -6.50 5.27
CA SER A 258 -26.71 -7.13 4.44
C SER A 258 -25.30 -6.76 4.92
N LEU A 259 -25.09 -5.53 5.41
CA LEU A 259 -23.81 -5.07 5.95
C LEU A 259 -23.45 -5.85 7.22
N ILE A 260 -24.40 -6.01 8.15
CA ILE A 260 -24.22 -6.80 9.38
C ILE A 260 -23.86 -8.25 9.04
N LEU A 261 -24.56 -8.86 8.08
CA LEU A 261 -24.25 -10.23 7.61
C LEU A 261 -22.86 -10.31 6.99
N SER A 262 -22.43 -9.28 6.26
CA SER A 262 -21.07 -9.16 5.73
C SER A 262 -20.01 -9.10 6.83
N VAL A 263 -20.31 -8.53 7.99
CA VAL A 263 -19.37 -8.48 9.12
C VAL A 263 -19.22 -9.86 9.76
N PHE A 264 -20.33 -10.62 9.85
CA PHE A 264 -20.29 -11.95 10.43
C PHE A 264 -19.55 -12.98 9.57
N GLN A 265 -19.53 -12.82 8.24
CA GLN A 265 -18.89 -13.76 7.31
C GLN A 265 -19.28 -15.23 7.59
N ASP A 266 -20.54 -15.47 7.98
CA ASP A 266 -21.01 -16.81 8.36
C ASP A 266 -21.52 -17.57 7.13
N PRO A 267 -20.99 -18.77 6.81
CA PRO A 267 -21.43 -19.58 5.68
C PRO A 267 -22.94 -19.88 5.64
N ARG A 268 -23.61 -19.89 6.80
CA ARG A 268 -25.06 -20.08 6.91
C ARG A 268 -25.87 -19.03 6.15
N SER A 269 -25.30 -17.84 5.94
CA SER A 269 -25.96 -16.75 5.20
C SER A 269 -25.91 -16.91 3.67
N ALA A 270 -25.12 -17.85 3.15
CA ALA A 270 -24.82 -17.91 1.72
C ALA A 270 -26.07 -18.09 0.83
N GLU A 271 -26.94 -19.06 1.15
CA GLU A 271 -28.18 -19.28 0.39
C GLU A 271 -29.15 -18.08 0.49
N PRO A 272 -29.47 -17.55 1.68
CA PRO A 272 -30.22 -16.30 1.81
C PRO A 272 -29.65 -15.12 1.00
N LEU A 273 -28.32 -14.97 0.95
CA LEU A 273 -27.66 -13.90 0.21
C LEU A 273 -27.80 -14.09 -1.32
N VAL A 274 -27.73 -15.33 -1.82
CA VAL A 274 -28.00 -15.64 -3.24
C VAL A 274 -29.46 -15.31 -3.59
N GLN A 275 -30.41 -15.66 -2.70
CA GLN A 275 -31.82 -15.32 -2.90
C GLN A 275 -32.05 -13.80 -2.88
N ALA A 276 -31.40 -13.08 -1.96
CA ALA A 276 -31.44 -11.62 -1.92
C ALA A 276 -30.88 -11.00 -3.21
N LEU A 277 -29.79 -11.55 -3.76
CA LEU A 277 -29.21 -11.07 -5.02
C LEU A 277 -30.18 -11.24 -6.22
N ARG A 278 -31.05 -12.26 -6.21
CA ARG A 278 -32.12 -12.43 -7.21
C ARG A 278 -33.26 -11.43 -7.00
N ARG A 279 -33.60 -11.19 -5.74
CA ARG A 279 -34.72 -10.34 -5.32
C ARG A 279 -34.50 -8.86 -5.65
N TYR A 280 -33.32 -8.31 -5.33
CA TYR A 280 -33.10 -6.87 -5.40
C TYR A 280 -32.81 -6.38 -6.84
N PRO A 281 -33.54 -5.38 -7.36
CA PRO A 281 -33.33 -4.85 -8.72
C PRO A 281 -31.93 -4.28 -8.93
N ARG A 282 -31.45 -4.30 -10.20
CA ARG A 282 -30.11 -3.83 -10.58
C ARG A 282 -29.83 -2.37 -10.18
N VAL A 283 -30.87 -1.53 -10.16
CA VAL A 283 -30.80 -0.10 -9.79
C VAL A 283 -30.40 0.11 -8.32
N LEU A 284 -30.65 -0.86 -7.44
CA LEU A 284 -30.23 -0.78 -6.04
C LEU A 284 -28.77 -1.24 -5.91
N THR A 285 -27.86 -0.39 -6.38
CA THR A 285 -26.45 -0.74 -6.57
C THR A 285 -25.76 -1.10 -5.26
N LYS A 286 -25.89 -0.26 -4.22
CA LYS A 286 -25.24 -0.46 -2.90
C LYS A 286 -25.53 -1.81 -2.25
N ILE A 287 -26.78 -2.24 -2.22
CA ILE A 287 -27.14 -3.53 -1.62
C ILE A 287 -26.60 -4.69 -2.46
N ARG A 288 -26.76 -4.64 -3.79
CA ARG A 288 -26.27 -5.70 -4.68
C ARG A 288 -24.75 -5.82 -4.64
N GLU A 289 -24.03 -4.70 -4.64
CA GLU A 289 -22.58 -4.67 -4.47
C GLU A 289 -22.14 -5.32 -3.16
N ASN A 290 -22.79 -4.97 -2.04
CA ASN A 290 -22.48 -5.57 -0.75
C ASN A 290 -22.81 -7.08 -0.73
N LEU A 291 -23.94 -7.50 -1.31
CA LEU A 291 -24.29 -8.94 -1.45
C LEU A 291 -23.24 -9.70 -2.27
N ILE A 292 -22.84 -9.16 -3.42
CA ILE A 292 -21.80 -9.75 -4.29
C ILE A 292 -20.47 -9.85 -3.55
N TYR A 293 -20.08 -8.79 -2.84
CA TYR A 293 -18.89 -8.75 -2.01
C TYR A 293 -18.90 -9.83 -0.93
N THR A 294 -20.00 -9.98 -0.18
CA THR A 294 -20.14 -10.99 0.86
C THR A 294 -20.12 -12.40 0.28
N LEU A 295 -20.84 -12.65 -0.82
CA LEU A 295 -20.84 -13.95 -1.52
C LEU A 295 -19.45 -14.34 -2.02
N GLY A 296 -18.68 -13.36 -2.51
CA GLY A 296 -17.27 -13.56 -2.87
C GLY A 296 -16.39 -13.94 -1.68
N ASN A 297 -16.56 -13.30 -0.52
CA ASN A 297 -15.82 -13.65 0.70
C ASN A 297 -16.18 -15.05 1.24
N LEU A 298 -17.46 -15.42 1.15
CA LEU A 298 -17.95 -16.76 1.49
C LEU A 298 -17.54 -17.83 0.46
N ARG A 299 -17.02 -17.42 -0.72
CA ARG A 299 -16.67 -18.28 -1.84
C ARG A 299 -17.86 -19.13 -2.34
N GLU A 300 -19.02 -18.51 -2.45
CA GLU A 300 -20.27 -19.18 -2.79
C GLU A 300 -20.39 -19.46 -4.30
N GLU A 301 -20.26 -20.73 -4.70
CA GLU A 301 -20.30 -21.15 -6.10
C GLU A 301 -21.68 -20.96 -6.76
N ARG A 302 -22.78 -21.07 -5.99
CA ARG A 302 -24.15 -20.85 -6.52
C ARG A 302 -24.39 -19.43 -7.01
N ALA A 303 -23.53 -18.47 -6.64
CA ALA A 303 -23.60 -17.10 -7.12
C ALA A 303 -23.05 -16.94 -8.54
N VAL A 304 -22.21 -17.87 -9.04
CA VAL A 304 -21.42 -17.69 -10.28
C VAL A 304 -22.30 -17.33 -11.48
N ASP A 305 -23.41 -18.03 -11.71
CA ASP A 305 -24.31 -17.74 -12.83
C ASP A 305 -24.87 -16.31 -12.78
N HIS A 306 -25.21 -15.84 -11.58
CA HIS A 306 -25.73 -14.47 -11.37
C HIS A 306 -24.63 -13.43 -11.58
N LEU A 307 -23.39 -13.75 -11.22
CA LEU A 307 -22.26 -12.87 -11.47
C LEU A 307 -21.97 -12.78 -12.97
N ILE A 308 -22.07 -13.87 -13.73
CA ILE A 308 -21.97 -13.86 -15.19
C ILE A 308 -23.03 -12.95 -15.81
N GLU A 309 -24.28 -13.03 -15.35
CA GLU A 309 -25.36 -12.14 -15.80
C GLU A 309 -25.09 -10.65 -15.52
N VAL A 310 -24.39 -10.34 -14.41
CA VAL A 310 -23.95 -8.97 -14.10
C VAL A 310 -22.88 -8.51 -15.09
N LEU A 311 -21.91 -9.36 -15.44
CA LEU A 311 -20.86 -9.02 -16.40
C LEU A 311 -21.43 -8.72 -17.79
N ASP A 312 -22.38 -9.55 -18.24
CA ASP A 312 -23.03 -9.43 -19.55
C ASP A 312 -24.09 -8.31 -19.61
N GLY A 313 -24.43 -7.71 -18.47
CA GLY A 313 -25.33 -6.56 -18.39
C GLY A 313 -24.74 -5.26 -18.96
N PRO A 314 -25.53 -4.17 -19.06
CA PRO A 314 -25.02 -2.86 -19.45
C PRO A 314 -24.25 -2.16 -18.31
N ASP A 315 -23.43 -1.15 -18.63
CA ASP A 315 -22.71 -0.33 -17.63
C ASP A 315 -23.60 0.72 -16.96
N GLU A 316 -24.70 1.09 -17.62
CA GLU A 316 -25.69 2.03 -17.12
C GLU A 316 -27.09 1.50 -17.38
N ILE A 317 -28.00 1.75 -16.46
CA ILE A 317 -29.43 1.49 -16.63
C ILE A 317 -30.22 2.77 -16.42
N LYS A 318 -31.19 3.03 -17.32
CA LYS A 318 -32.22 4.05 -17.14
C LYS A 318 -33.54 3.36 -16.85
N GLU A 319 -33.84 3.17 -15.57
CA GLU A 319 -35.08 2.55 -15.12
C GLU A 319 -35.93 3.54 -14.32
N ARG A 320 -37.22 3.23 -14.14
CA ARG A 320 -38.10 4.01 -13.26
C ARG A 320 -38.33 3.26 -11.96
N VAL A 321 -37.70 3.70 -10.87
CA VAL A 321 -38.01 3.20 -9.52
C VAL A 321 -39.02 4.15 -8.88
N ALA A 322 -40.17 3.63 -8.43
CA ALA A 322 -41.27 4.41 -7.86
C ALA A 322 -41.74 5.60 -8.75
N GLY A 323 -41.72 5.42 -10.07
CA GLY A 323 -42.18 6.44 -11.04
C GLY A 323 -41.18 7.55 -11.37
N LYS A 324 -39.99 7.60 -10.73
CA LYS A 324 -38.92 8.55 -11.05
C LYS A 324 -37.88 7.90 -11.96
N PRO A 325 -37.42 8.57 -13.04
CA PRO A 325 -36.29 8.07 -13.82
C PRO A 325 -35.03 8.08 -12.96
N THR A 326 -34.45 6.90 -12.74
CA THR A 326 -33.20 6.70 -12.02
C THR A 326 -32.18 6.18 -13.02
N ALA A 327 -31.12 6.95 -13.24
CA ALA A 327 -29.92 6.44 -13.91
C ALA A 327 -29.06 5.75 -12.84
N GLY A 328 -28.84 4.44 -12.98
CA GLY A 328 -27.94 3.69 -12.11
C GLY A 328 -26.66 3.37 -12.85
N LEU A 329 -25.51 3.77 -12.30
CA LEU A 329 -24.20 3.32 -12.76
C LEU A 329 -23.98 1.89 -12.25
N LEU A 330 -23.93 0.91 -13.15
CA LEU A 330 -23.69 -0.50 -12.82
C LEU A 330 -22.23 -0.91 -12.89
N LEU A 331 -21.35 0.00 -13.28
CA LEU A 331 -19.93 -0.26 -13.41
C LEU A 331 -19.31 -0.82 -12.12
N GLU A 332 -19.64 -0.22 -10.95
CA GLU A 332 -19.13 -0.71 -9.66
C GLU A 332 -19.64 -2.12 -9.32
N GLN A 333 -20.90 -2.43 -9.66
CA GLN A 333 -21.45 -3.77 -9.49
C GLN A 333 -20.73 -4.81 -10.35
N LYS A 334 -20.33 -4.45 -11.57
CA LYS A 334 -19.50 -5.31 -12.43
C LYS A 334 -18.09 -5.50 -11.90
N GLU A 335 -17.48 -4.43 -11.41
CA GLU A 335 -16.17 -4.49 -10.76
C GLU A 335 -16.21 -5.48 -9.59
N GLU A 336 -17.18 -5.35 -8.69
CA GLU A 336 -17.35 -6.26 -7.56
C GLU A 336 -17.65 -7.71 -7.99
N ALA A 337 -18.44 -7.92 -9.05
CA ALA A 337 -18.70 -9.25 -9.58
C ALA A 337 -17.43 -9.94 -10.10
N ILE A 338 -16.57 -9.20 -10.83
CA ILE A 338 -15.27 -9.71 -11.28
C ILE A 338 -14.40 -10.10 -10.09
N TRP A 339 -14.34 -9.25 -9.06
CA TRP A 339 -13.55 -9.52 -7.87
C TRP A 339 -14.06 -10.75 -7.10
N ALA A 340 -15.38 -10.88 -6.93
CA ALA A 340 -16.02 -12.01 -6.27
C ALA A 340 -15.73 -13.34 -7.00
N LEU A 341 -15.81 -13.36 -8.34
CA LEU A 341 -15.45 -14.54 -9.15
C LEU A 341 -14.00 -15.00 -8.89
N GLY A 342 -13.07 -14.06 -8.71
CA GLY A 342 -11.68 -14.37 -8.38
C GLY A 342 -11.53 -15.06 -7.03
N LYS A 343 -12.31 -14.66 -6.02
CA LYS A 343 -12.32 -15.28 -4.69
C LYS A 343 -12.98 -16.66 -4.67
N ILE A 344 -14.04 -16.85 -5.44
CA ILE A 344 -14.72 -18.15 -5.60
C ILE A 344 -13.72 -19.17 -6.18
N GLY A 345 -12.87 -18.76 -7.12
CA GLY A 345 -11.76 -19.58 -7.59
C GLY A 345 -12.21 -20.68 -8.54
N LEU A 346 -12.14 -21.96 -8.13
CA LEU A 346 -12.37 -23.10 -9.02
C LEU A 346 -13.82 -23.15 -9.56
N GLY A 347 -14.82 -22.88 -8.72
CA GLY A 347 -16.22 -22.82 -9.15
C GLY A 347 -16.51 -21.75 -10.21
N ALA A 348 -15.64 -20.73 -10.33
CA ALA A 348 -15.78 -19.65 -11.30
C ALA A 348 -15.17 -19.94 -12.68
N VAL A 349 -14.63 -21.15 -12.94
CA VAL A 349 -14.05 -21.51 -14.25
C VAL A 349 -15.07 -21.35 -15.40
N GLY A 350 -16.36 -21.60 -15.14
CA GLY A 350 -17.42 -21.36 -16.12
C GLY A 350 -17.58 -19.90 -16.55
N ALA A 351 -17.10 -18.95 -15.75
CA ALA A 351 -17.18 -17.51 -16.04
C ALA A 351 -16.02 -16.99 -16.92
N ILE A 352 -15.01 -17.82 -17.24
CA ILE A 352 -13.83 -17.40 -18.03
C ILE A 352 -14.22 -16.71 -19.35
N PRO A 353 -15.18 -17.22 -20.17
CA PRO A 353 -15.54 -16.54 -21.41
C PRO A 353 -16.12 -15.14 -21.21
N ALA A 354 -16.90 -14.93 -20.13
CA ALA A 354 -17.44 -13.62 -19.79
C ALA A 354 -16.33 -12.67 -19.28
N LEU A 355 -15.45 -13.16 -18.41
CA LEU A 355 -14.28 -12.43 -17.92
C LEU A 355 -13.35 -12.01 -19.09
N ALA A 356 -13.12 -12.88 -20.07
CA ALA A 356 -12.25 -12.58 -21.20
C ALA A 356 -12.79 -11.43 -22.08
N ARG A 357 -14.12 -11.29 -22.22
CA ARG A 357 -14.73 -10.16 -22.93
C ARG A 357 -14.46 -8.83 -22.24
N CYS A 358 -14.38 -8.82 -20.91
CA CYS A 358 -14.11 -7.63 -20.11
C CYS A 358 -12.70 -7.04 -20.32
N ALA A 359 -11.77 -7.75 -20.99
CA ALA A 359 -10.43 -7.24 -21.26
C ALA A 359 -10.43 -5.99 -22.17
N GLU A 360 -11.46 -5.83 -23.01
CA GLU A 360 -11.62 -4.70 -23.93
C GLU A 360 -12.40 -3.53 -23.32
N HIS A 361 -12.89 -3.67 -22.08
CA HIS A 361 -13.76 -2.68 -21.43
C HIS A 361 -13.01 -1.37 -21.11
N PRO A 362 -13.55 -0.15 -21.28
CA PRO A 362 -12.80 1.10 -21.11
C PRO A 362 -12.32 1.40 -19.67
N SER A 363 -13.01 0.90 -18.63
CA SER A 363 -12.63 1.14 -17.23
C SER A 363 -11.30 0.48 -16.85
N ALA A 364 -10.33 1.30 -16.44
CA ALA A 364 -9.04 0.81 -15.94
C ALA A 364 -9.17 0.04 -14.63
N LYS A 365 -10.03 0.49 -13.72
CA LYS A 365 -10.28 -0.18 -12.42
C LYS A 365 -10.84 -1.59 -12.61
N LEU A 366 -11.80 -1.72 -13.53
CA LEU A 366 -12.35 -3.02 -13.94
C LEU A 366 -11.27 -3.95 -14.50
N LYS A 367 -10.43 -3.45 -15.41
CA LYS A 367 -9.31 -4.23 -15.97
C LYS A 367 -8.29 -4.66 -14.91
N THR A 368 -8.01 -3.83 -13.90
CA THR A 368 -7.15 -4.19 -12.76
C THR A 368 -7.73 -5.38 -11.98
N TYR A 369 -9.04 -5.37 -11.71
CA TYR A 369 -9.70 -6.48 -10.99
C TYR A 369 -9.71 -7.73 -11.85
N LEU A 370 -9.98 -7.58 -13.14
CA LEU A 370 -9.98 -8.66 -14.11
C LEU A 370 -8.62 -9.36 -14.19
N ALA A 371 -7.53 -8.61 -14.25
CA ALA A 371 -6.18 -9.18 -14.28
C ALA A 371 -5.93 -10.11 -13.09
N TRP A 372 -6.25 -9.65 -11.88
CA TRP A 372 -6.11 -10.47 -10.68
C TRP A 372 -7.03 -11.69 -10.69
N THR A 373 -8.31 -11.50 -11.03
CA THR A 373 -9.33 -12.56 -11.09
C THR A 373 -8.94 -13.67 -12.06
N LEU A 374 -8.50 -13.32 -13.28
CA LEU A 374 -8.02 -14.28 -14.26
C LEU A 374 -6.81 -15.07 -13.74
N GLY A 375 -5.93 -14.43 -12.98
CA GLY A 375 -4.82 -15.09 -12.31
C GLY A 375 -5.24 -16.11 -11.23
N GLU A 376 -6.21 -15.77 -10.38
CA GLU A 376 -6.71 -16.69 -9.33
C GLU A 376 -7.52 -17.85 -9.93
N VAL A 377 -8.47 -17.55 -10.84
CA VAL A 377 -9.27 -18.58 -11.52
C VAL A 377 -8.37 -19.48 -12.37
N GLY A 378 -7.42 -18.90 -13.12
CA GLY A 378 -6.45 -19.65 -13.91
C GLY A 378 -5.54 -20.55 -13.06
N LYS A 379 -5.08 -20.06 -11.90
CA LYS A 379 -4.29 -20.86 -10.94
C LYS A 379 -5.11 -22.01 -10.35
N ALA A 380 -6.37 -21.76 -10.00
CA ALA A 380 -7.28 -22.80 -9.52
C ALA A 380 -7.54 -23.86 -10.60
N GLN A 381 -7.83 -23.45 -11.83
CA GLN A 381 -8.01 -24.32 -12.99
C GLN A 381 -6.77 -25.17 -13.25
N LYS A 382 -5.57 -24.57 -13.22
CA LYS A 382 -4.31 -25.27 -13.43
C LYS A 382 -4.06 -26.34 -12.38
N LYS A 383 -4.31 -26.02 -11.11
CA LYS A 383 -4.18 -26.99 -10.00
C LYS A 383 -5.14 -28.17 -10.16
N ALA A 384 -6.35 -27.94 -10.67
CA ALA A 384 -7.37 -28.98 -10.82
C ALA A 384 -7.19 -29.84 -12.07
N THR A 385 -6.73 -29.26 -13.19
CA THR A 385 -6.76 -29.91 -14.53
C THR A 385 -5.38 -30.09 -15.17
N GLY A 386 -4.33 -29.46 -14.62
CA GLY A 386 -2.98 -29.42 -15.21
C GLY A 386 -2.82 -28.39 -16.35
N GLY A 387 -3.89 -27.76 -16.82
CA GLY A 387 -3.88 -26.79 -17.91
C GLY A 387 -4.58 -25.47 -17.57
N VAL A 388 -4.37 -24.46 -18.42
CA VAL A 388 -5.02 -23.14 -18.32
C VAL A 388 -5.74 -22.85 -19.63
N SER A 389 -6.94 -22.28 -19.55
CA SER A 389 -7.69 -21.84 -20.74
C SER A 389 -6.89 -20.83 -21.58
N ALA A 390 -6.91 -20.99 -22.90
CA ALA A 390 -6.34 -20.02 -23.82
C ALA A 390 -6.95 -18.62 -23.65
N ASP A 391 -8.23 -18.52 -23.30
CA ASP A 391 -8.91 -17.23 -23.08
C ASP A 391 -8.29 -16.44 -21.93
N VAL A 392 -7.88 -17.12 -20.85
CA VAL A 392 -7.18 -16.50 -19.71
C VAL A 392 -5.84 -15.91 -20.18
N VAL A 393 -5.06 -16.68 -20.93
CA VAL A 393 -3.76 -16.24 -21.43
C VAL A 393 -3.93 -15.07 -22.42
N ILE A 394 -4.85 -15.18 -23.38
CA ILE A 394 -5.12 -14.12 -24.36
C ILE A 394 -5.57 -12.82 -23.67
N ALA A 395 -6.49 -12.91 -22.70
CA ALA A 395 -6.96 -11.76 -21.95
C ALA A 395 -5.82 -11.11 -21.14
N LEU A 396 -5.02 -11.90 -20.42
CA LEU A 396 -3.85 -11.38 -19.68
C LEU A 396 -2.84 -10.70 -20.61
N LEU A 397 -2.57 -11.27 -21.80
CA LEU A 397 -1.67 -10.66 -22.79
C LEU A 397 -2.22 -9.35 -23.38
N LYS A 398 -3.54 -9.19 -23.46
CA LYS A 398 -4.17 -7.92 -23.85
C LYS A 398 -4.06 -6.88 -22.75
N LEU A 399 -4.45 -7.24 -21.52
CA LEU A 399 -4.35 -6.36 -20.35
C LEU A 399 -2.94 -5.85 -20.13
N LEU A 400 -1.96 -6.65 -20.51
CA LEU A 400 -0.58 -6.27 -20.40
C LEU A 400 -0.13 -5.15 -21.35
N LYS A 401 -0.76 -5.05 -22.52
CA LYS A 401 -0.45 -3.99 -23.49
C LYS A 401 -1.06 -2.65 -23.08
N GLU A 402 -1.87 -2.61 -22.03
CA GLU A 402 -2.44 -1.39 -21.49
C GLU A 402 -1.37 -0.49 -20.87
N LYS A 403 -1.44 0.81 -21.12
CA LYS A 403 -0.51 1.81 -20.57
C LYS A 403 -0.81 2.20 -19.11
N ASN A 404 -1.55 1.36 -18.39
CA ASN A 404 -1.89 1.61 -16.99
C ASN A 404 -1.01 0.77 -16.07
N ARG A 405 -0.31 1.45 -15.15
CA ARG A 405 0.63 0.84 -14.20
C ARG A 405 0.00 -0.28 -13.36
N GLN A 406 -1.21 -0.08 -12.84
CA GLN A 406 -1.89 -1.07 -11.98
C GLN A 406 -2.35 -2.30 -12.75
N ILE A 407 -2.94 -2.10 -13.95
CA ILE A 407 -3.38 -3.21 -14.81
C ILE A 407 -2.17 -4.09 -15.15
N PHE A 408 -1.07 -3.46 -15.57
CA PHE A 408 0.17 -4.14 -15.90
C PHE A 408 0.72 -4.95 -14.71
N GLU A 409 0.80 -4.33 -13.52
CA GLU A 409 1.30 -4.96 -12.29
C GLU A 409 0.47 -6.20 -11.91
N GLU A 410 -0.86 -6.10 -11.95
CA GLU A 410 -1.75 -7.24 -11.67
C GLU A 410 -1.67 -8.32 -12.75
N ALA A 411 -1.53 -7.95 -14.04
CA ALA A 411 -1.40 -8.91 -15.12
C ALA A 411 -0.07 -9.70 -15.04
N VAL A 412 1.03 -9.04 -14.68
CA VAL A 412 2.31 -9.71 -14.35
C VAL A 412 2.14 -10.68 -13.20
N GLY A 413 1.51 -10.22 -12.11
CA GLY A 413 1.24 -11.04 -10.95
C GLY A 413 0.42 -12.28 -11.30
N ALA A 414 -0.61 -12.11 -12.14
CA ALA A 414 -1.46 -13.20 -12.64
C ALA A 414 -0.68 -14.22 -13.49
N LEU A 415 0.14 -13.77 -14.44
CA LEU A 415 0.96 -14.64 -15.29
C LEU A 415 1.98 -15.44 -14.46
N ARG A 416 2.62 -14.80 -13.47
CA ARG A 416 3.50 -15.50 -12.50
C ARG A 416 2.73 -16.54 -11.69
N LYS A 417 1.48 -16.27 -11.28
CA LYS A 417 0.64 -17.20 -10.50
C LYS A 417 0.26 -18.47 -11.27
N ILE A 418 0.21 -18.42 -12.61
CA ILE A 418 -0.11 -19.55 -13.48
C ILE A 418 1.13 -20.23 -14.09
N ASP A 419 2.31 -19.94 -13.53
CA ASP A 419 3.65 -20.38 -13.98
C ASP A 419 3.93 -20.12 -15.47
N LEU A 420 3.57 -18.94 -15.95
CA LEU A 420 3.93 -18.44 -17.27
C LEU A 420 4.82 -17.18 -17.20
N PRO A 421 5.94 -17.20 -16.43
CA PRO A 421 6.79 -16.02 -16.26
C PRO A 421 7.58 -15.65 -17.52
N ASP A 422 7.86 -16.59 -18.44
CA ASP A 422 8.68 -16.31 -19.62
C ASP A 422 8.00 -15.34 -20.60
N PHE A 423 6.67 -15.29 -20.57
CA PHE A 423 5.91 -14.28 -21.29
C PHE A 423 6.25 -12.88 -20.77
N VAL A 424 6.57 -12.72 -19.47
CA VAL A 424 7.01 -11.47 -18.80
C VAL A 424 8.30 -10.90 -19.37
N HIS A 425 9.17 -11.72 -19.93
CA HIS A 425 10.43 -11.24 -20.51
C HIS A 425 10.35 -11.02 -22.02
N SER A 426 9.45 -11.74 -22.70
CA SER A 426 9.40 -11.80 -24.17
C SER A 426 8.45 -10.77 -24.81
N LEU A 427 7.36 -10.38 -24.15
CA LEU A 427 6.29 -9.54 -24.73
C LEU A 427 6.22 -8.09 -24.20
N TYR A 428 7.20 -7.65 -23.41
CA TYR A 428 6.91 -6.78 -22.25
C TYR A 428 7.62 -5.44 -22.12
N LEU A 429 8.65 -5.17 -22.91
CA LEU A 429 9.57 -4.06 -22.62
C LEU A 429 9.37 -2.86 -23.55
N SER A 430 8.15 -2.69 -24.09
CA SER A 430 7.79 -1.48 -24.87
C SER A 430 7.27 -0.33 -23.99
N HIS A 431 7.01 -0.57 -22.70
CA HIS A 431 6.53 0.44 -21.76
C HIS A 431 7.58 0.78 -20.70
N ILE A 432 8.07 2.01 -20.70
CA ILE A 432 9.19 2.39 -19.83
C ILE A 432 8.83 2.38 -18.35
N GLY A 433 7.59 2.73 -18.01
CA GLY A 433 7.09 2.74 -16.63
C GLY A 433 6.87 1.35 -16.04
N ALA A 434 6.94 0.29 -16.85
CA ALA A 434 6.88 -1.09 -16.37
C ALA A 434 8.21 -1.57 -15.78
N VAL A 435 9.33 -0.96 -16.21
CA VAL A 435 10.69 -1.39 -15.83
C VAL A 435 10.91 -1.21 -14.33
N SER A 436 10.41 -0.12 -13.73
CA SER A 436 10.52 0.11 -12.29
C SER A 436 9.79 -0.97 -11.47
N ILE A 437 8.58 -1.38 -11.90
CA ILE A 437 7.82 -2.47 -11.25
C ILE A 437 8.55 -3.80 -11.36
N LEU A 438 9.08 -4.12 -12.55
CA LEU A 438 9.81 -5.38 -12.76
C LEU A 438 11.16 -5.42 -12.02
N GLY A 439 11.74 -4.24 -11.74
CA GLY A 439 12.94 -4.08 -10.94
C GLY A 439 12.74 -4.18 -9.42
N LEU A 440 11.48 -4.21 -8.94
CA LEU A 440 11.19 -4.33 -7.52
C LEU A 440 11.80 -5.60 -6.94
N LYS A 441 12.49 -5.44 -5.82
CA LYS A 441 13.08 -6.57 -5.11
C LYS A 441 12.02 -7.23 -4.24
N PRO A 442 11.88 -8.56 -4.26
CA PRO A 442 11.07 -9.26 -3.27
C PRO A 442 11.51 -8.88 -1.85
N ALA A 443 10.56 -8.61 -0.95
CA ALA A 443 10.86 -8.15 0.41
C ALA A 443 11.86 -9.04 1.14
N GLN A 444 11.75 -10.38 1.04
CA GLN A 444 12.76 -11.31 1.58
C GLN A 444 14.20 -10.97 1.17
N ARG A 445 14.45 -10.71 -0.13
CA ARG A 445 15.79 -10.37 -0.62
C ARG A 445 16.19 -8.94 -0.24
N GLY A 446 15.26 -8.01 -0.34
CA GLY A 446 15.55 -6.61 -0.01
C GLY A 446 15.80 -6.39 1.48
N LEU A 447 15.11 -7.12 2.36
CA LEU A 447 15.34 -7.09 3.81
C LEU A 447 16.71 -7.66 4.17
N TYR A 448 17.21 -8.65 3.43
CA TYR A 448 18.57 -9.14 3.61
C TYR A 448 19.59 -8.04 3.31
N GLU A 449 19.43 -7.36 2.18
CA GLU A 449 20.29 -6.24 1.80
C GLU A 449 20.17 -5.07 2.79
N LEU A 450 18.97 -4.78 3.28
CA LEU A 450 18.72 -3.77 4.31
C LEU A 450 19.41 -4.12 5.62
N SER A 451 19.41 -5.40 6.01
CA SER A 451 20.13 -5.87 7.19
C SER A 451 21.62 -5.53 7.10
N GLU A 452 22.28 -5.94 6.01
CA GLU A 452 23.70 -5.64 5.80
C GLU A 452 23.96 -4.12 5.78
N THR A 453 23.04 -3.33 5.21
CA THR A 453 23.13 -1.86 5.22
C THR A 453 23.02 -1.27 6.63
N LEU A 454 22.06 -1.73 7.45
CA LEU A 454 21.94 -1.27 8.84
C LEU A 454 23.19 -1.63 9.64
N HIS A 455 23.69 -2.86 9.52
CA HIS A 455 24.94 -3.26 10.17
C HIS A 455 26.12 -2.35 9.79
N TYR A 456 26.25 -2.02 8.51
CA TYR A 456 27.29 -1.11 8.03
C TYR A 456 27.11 0.31 8.59
N LEU A 457 25.90 0.88 8.55
CA LEU A 457 25.64 2.24 9.03
C LEU A 457 25.81 2.35 10.55
N LEU A 458 25.33 1.38 11.32
CA LEU A 458 25.45 1.36 12.77
C LEU A 458 26.90 1.21 13.25
N ARG A 459 27.79 0.65 12.42
CA ARG A 459 29.24 0.61 12.68
C ARG A 459 29.96 1.91 12.31
N THR A 460 29.47 2.63 11.30
CA THR A 460 30.16 3.80 10.72
C THR A 460 29.62 5.14 11.21
N LYS A 461 28.38 5.18 11.68
CA LYS A 461 27.70 6.36 12.21
C LYS A 461 27.39 6.22 13.68
N LYS A 462 27.35 7.35 14.39
CA LYS A 462 26.88 7.44 15.78
C LYS A 462 25.39 7.12 15.87
N ARG A 463 24.60 7.65 14.93
CA ARG A 463 23.15 7.51 14.82
C ARG A 463 22.79 7.20 13.37
N THR A 464 21.83 6.31 13.19
CA THR A 464 21.19 6.02 11.91
C THR A 464 19.71 6.39 11.98
N VAL A 465 19.17 7.07 10.96
CA VAL A 465 17.74 7.39 10.86
C VAL A 465 17.13 6.70 9.65
N MET A 466 16.09 5.91 9.91
CA MET A 466 15.37 5.14 8.90
C MET A 466 13.90 5.54 8.90
N ALA A 467 13.39 5.94 7.74
CA ALA A 467 11.96 6.08 7.51
C ALA A 467 11.40 4.80 6.88
N VAL A 468 10.20 4.40 7.30
CA VAL A 468 9.53 3.17 6.89
C VAL A 468 8.09 3.47 6.49
N ASN A 469 7.77 3.13 5.25
CA ASN A 469 6.50 3.38 4.57
C ASN A 469 5.86 2.08 4.09
N GLY A 470 4.56 2.14 3.81
CA GLY A 470 3.72 1.01 3.42
C GLY A 470 2.41 0.97 4.19
N ASP A 471 1.46 0.15 3.72
CA ASP A 471 0.15 0.03 4.34
C ASP A 471 0.22 -0.59 5.76
N SER A 472 -0.69 -0.18 6.64
CA SER A 472 -0.83 -0.72 7.99
C SER A 472 -1.32 -2.18 7.98
N GLY A 473 -0.77 -3.03 8.86
CA GLY A 473 -1.11 -4.46 8.92
C GLY A 473 -0.45 -5.30 7.82
N THR A 474 0.58 -4.76 7.17
CA THR A 474 1.39 -5.46 6.16
C THR A 474 2.77 -5.80 6.71
N GLY A 475 3.64 -6.45 5.92
CA GLY A 475 5.03 -6.80 6.29
C GLY A 475 5.81 -5.69 7.01
N LYS A 476 5.47 -4.41 6.76
CA LYS A 476 5.98 -3.25 7.48
C LYS A 476 5.81 -3.35 9.01
N THR A 477 4.62 -3.69 9.48
CA THR A 477 4.30 -3.75 10.91
C THR A 477 5.13 -4.82 11.60
N TYR A 478 5.22 -6.03 11.02
CA TYR A 478 6.05 -7.11 11.55
C TYR A 478 7.53 -6.75 11.56
N PHE A 479 8.00 -6.11 10.48
CA PHE A 479 9.38 -5.61 10.38
C PHE A 479 9.70 -4.60 11.48
N CYS A 480 8.93 -3.51 11.59
CA CYS A 480 9.19 -2.47 12.59
C CYS A 480 9.12 -3.02 14.01
N GLN A 481 8.17 -3.92 14.32
CA GLN A 481 8.07 -4.57 15.63
C GLN A 481 9.28 -5.46 15.93
N ALA A 482 9.76 -6.25 14.96
CA ALA A 482 10.94 -7.09 15.13
C ALA A 482 12.20 -6.25 15.41
N ILE A 483 12.41 -5.18 14.63
CA ILE A 483 13.59 -4.33 14.77
C ILE A 483 13.56 -3.50 16.07
N ALA A 484 12.39 -3.01 16.49
CA ALA A 484 12.24 -2.23 17.71
C ALA A 484 12.59 -3.00 19.00
N GLU A 485 12.58 -4.34 18.98
CA GLU A 485 13.04 -5.18 20.10
C GLU A 485 14.56 -5.30 20.22
N GLY A 486 15.31 -4.69 19.30
CA GLY A 486 16.75 -4.81 19.25
C GLY A 486 17.24 -6.03 18.46
N PHE A 487 18.43 -5.90 17.88
CA PHE A 487 19.08 -6.91 17.06
C PHE A 487 20.59 -6.71 17.12
N ALA A 488 21.37 -7.78 16.90
CA ALA A 488 22.82 -7.68 16.70
C ALA A 488 23.59 -6.89 17.78
N GLY A 489 23.17 -7.04 19.05
CA GLY A 489 23.77 -6.34 20.19
C GLY A 489 23.29 -4.91 20.42
N ILE A 490 22.39 -4.37 19.59
CA ILE A 490 21.64 -3.13 19.87
C ILE A 490 20.47 -3.46 20.78
N ARG A 491 20.37 -2.76 21.91
CA ARG A 491 19.30 -2.95 22.88
C ARG A 491 18.05 -2.16 22.49
N PRO A 492 16.84 -2.59 22.87
CA PRO A 492 15.61 -1.82 22.62
C PRO A 492 15.70 -0.36 23.09
N GLY A 493 16.41 -0.10 24.20
CA GLY A 493 16.59 1.27 24.72
C GLY A 493 17.47 2.19 23.87
N GLU A 494 18.30 1.64 22.96
CA GLU A 494 19.11 2.39 22.01
C GLU A 494 18.35 2.71 20.70
N ILE A 495 17.10 2.24 20.58
CA ILE A 495 16.23 2.44 19.43
C ILE A 495 15.10 3.40 19.82
N LEU A 496 14.92 4.46 19.04
CA LEU A 496 13.76 5.34 19.14
C LEU A 496 12.76 5.02 18.03
N TYR A 497 11.62 4.44 18.40
CA TYR A 497 10.55 4.11 17.48
C TYR A 497 9.41 5.14 17.57
N LEU A 498 9.16 5.87 16.47
CA LEU A 498 8.13 6.90 16.37
C LEU A 498 7.12 6.53 15.29
N MET A 499 5.88 6.23 15.72
CA MET A 499 4.79 5.91 14.81
C MET A 499 3.87 7.12 14.60
N ARG A 500 3.53 7.39 13.34
CA ARG A 500 2.61 8.46 12.92
C ARG A 500 1.29 8.42 13.67
N ASP A 501 0.68 7.24 13.76
CA ASP A 501 -0.65 7.05 14.33
C ASP A 501 -0.63 6.87 15.87
N SER A 502 0.55 6.95 16.51
CA SER A 502 0.67 6.90 17.97
C SER A 502 0.64 8.30 18.57
N LYS A 503 -0.03 8.48 19.74
CA LYS A 503 -0.06 9.79 20.44
C LYS A 503 1.34 10.36 20.70
N ARG A 504 2.32 9.51 21.01
CA ARG A 504 3.72 9.95 21.26
C ARG A 504 4.39 10.43 19.97
N GLY A 505 4.34 9.62 18.90
CA GLY A 505 4.94 9.98 17.62
C GLY A 505 4.28 11.21 17.01
N GLN A 506 2.95 11.28 17.04
CA GLN A 506 2.18 12.43 16.56
C GLN A 506 2.57 13.73 17.25
N LYS A 507 2.78 13.74 18.58
CA LYS A 507 3.25 14.93 19.30
C LYS A 507 4.62 15.40 18.82
N VAL A 508 5.55 14.47 18.61
CA VAL A 508 6.89 14.80 18.08
C VAL A 508 6.77 15.33 16.65
N PHE A 509 6.05 14.62 15.77
CA PHE A 509 5.89 15.00 14.37
C PHE A 509 5.21 16.35 14.21
N ASN A 510 4.15 16.63 15.00
CA ASN A 510 3.52 17.95 15.00
C ASN A 510 4.53 19.07 15.34
N ARG A 511 5.39 18.86 16.34
CA ARG A 511 6.42 19.84 16.72
C ARG A 511 7.49 20.02 15.64
N LEU A 512 7.83 18.96 14.91
CA LEU A 512 8.75 19.02 13.77
C LEU A 512 8.16 19.77 12.56
N LEU A 513 6.85 19.67 12.36
CA LEU A 513 6.17 20.34 11.25
C LEU A 513 5.86 21.82 11.54
N GLY A 514 5.62 22.16 12.80
CA GLY A 514 5.26 23.52 13.21
C GLY A 514 3.77 23.83 13.05
N LEU A 515 3.26 24.70 13.93
CA LEU A 515 1.84 25.03 14.02
C LEU A 515 1.31 25.74 12.78
N SER A 516 2.13 26.58 12.14
CA SER A 516 1.74 27.31 10.93
C SER A 516 1.44 26.35 9.76
N TRP A 517 2.28 25.31 9.59
CA TRP A 517 2.07 24.28 8.58
C TRP A 517 0.83 23.44 8.89
N LEU A 518 0.68 23.01 10.15
CA LEU A 518 -0.44 22.18 10.60
C LEU A 518 -1.79 22.88 10.38
N LYS A 519 -1.91 24.17 10.74
CA LYS A 519 -3.13 24.96 10.52
C LYS A 519 -3.56 25.04 9.07
N LYS A 520 -2.61 24.98 8.13
CA LYS A 520 -2.90 25.10 6.70
C LYS A 520 -3.31 23.77 6.06
N HIS A 521 -2.84 22.63 6.55
CA HIS A 521 -2.98 21.35 5.83
C HIS A 521 -3.58 20.20 6.65
N ILE A 522 -3.65 20.30 7.97
CA ILE A 522 -4.08 19.21 8.85
C ILE A 522 -5.37 19.62 9.58
N ASP A 523 -6.25 18.66 9.84
CA ASP A 523 -7.47 18.92 10.62
C ASP A 523 -7.11 19.31 12.07
N PRO A 524 -7.70 20.38 12.63
CA PRO A 524 -7.43 20.84 13.99
C PRO A 524 -7.50 19.77 15.07
N GLY A 525 -8.35 18.74 14.90
CA GLY A 525 -8.47 17.59 15.80
C GLY A 525 -7.16 16.87 16.08
N TYR A 526 -6.19 16.91 15.15
CA TYR A 526 -4.91 16.21 15.27
C TYR A 526 -3.80 17.04 15.97
N PHE A 527 -4.06 18.30 16.32
CA PHE A 527 -3.09 19.16 17.01
C PHE A 527 -3.72 20.14 18.03
N GLN A 528 -4.88 19.80 18.60
CA GLN A 528 -5.54 20.63 19.63
C GLN A 528 -4.65 20.88 20.86
N ASP A 529 -3.84 19.88 21.24
CA ASP A 529 -2.93 19.93 22.39
C ASP A 529 -1.52 20.49 22.05
N TYR A 530 -1.41 21.36 21.04
CA TYR A 530 -0.11 21.91 20.64
C TYR A 530 0.48 22.80 21.77
N PRO A 531 1.73 22.58 22.21
CA PRO A 531 2.19 23.09 23.50
C PRO A 531 2.63 24.57 23.50
N VAL A 532 2.85 25.18 22.34
CA VAL A 532 3.33 26.58 22.22
C VAL A 532 2.50 27.40 21.24
N PRO A 533 2.40 28.73 21.40
CA PRO A 533 1.77 29.61 20.42
C PRO A 533 2.56 29.67 19.10
N GLU A 534 1.89 30.01 18.00
CA GLU A 534 2.49 30.05 16.65
C GLU A 534 3.65 31.05 16.53
N ALA A 535 3.62 32.17 17.24
CA ALA A 535 4.67 33.20 17.19
C ALA A 535 5.98 32.77 17.87
N GLU A 536 5.92 31.80 18.78
CA GLU A 536 7.08 31.26 19.52
C GLU A 536 7.53 29.91 18.96
N ASP A 537 6.85 29.41 17.93
CA ASP A 537 7.10 28.09 17.39
C ASP A 537 8.31 28.09 16.45
N ASP A 538 9.36 27.37 16.85
CA ASP A 538 10.58 27.17 16.06
C ASP A 538 10.85 25.66 15.88
N PRO A 539 10.40 25.08 14.75
CA PRO A 539 10.61 23.67 14.44
C PRO A 539 12.09 23.28 14.28
N GLU A 540 12.94 24.18 13.77
CA GLU A 540 14.38 23.90 13.58
C GLU A 540 15.13 23.88 14.92
N ALA A 541 14.79 24.79 15.84
CA ALA A 541 15.31 24.75 17.20
C ALA A 541 14.83 23.50 17.95
N TYR A 542 13.55 23.16 17.82
CA TYR A 542 13.01 21.94 18.43
C TYR A 542 13.70 20.68 17.90
N PHE A 543 13.98 20.60 16.60
CA PHE A 543 14.68 19.47 16.00
C PHE A 543 16.10 19.30 16.55
N ARG A 544 16.86 20.39 16.68
CA ARG A 544 18.20 20.34 17.29
C ARG A 544 18.16 19.79 18.72
N LEU A 545 17.25 20.31 19.54
CA LEU A 545 17.03 19.82 20.90
C LEU A 545 16.60 18.35 20.91
N PHE A 546 15.68 17.96 20.03
CA PHE A 546 15.24 16.57 19.88
C PHE A 546 16.42 15.63 19.59
N LEU A 547 17.34 16.02 18.69
CA LEU A 547 18.52 15.22 18.38
C LEU A 547 19.54 15.17 19.53
N GLU A 548 19.65 16.23 20.32
CA GLU A 548 20.49 16.30 21.52
C GLU A 548 19.94 15.40 22.64
N GLU A 549 18.64 15.51 22.93
CA GLU A 549 17.92 14.70 23.92
C GLU A 549 17.95 13.21 23.59
N ASN A 550 17.99 12.87 22.30
CA ASN A 550 18.06 11.49 21.79
C ASN A 550 19.46 11.13 21.27
N SER A 551 20.50 11.76 21.80
CA SER A 551 21.89 11.52 21.37
C SER A 551 22.47 10.17 21.81
N ASP A 552 21.81 9.50 22.75
CA ASP A 552 22.09 8.13 23.19
C ASP A 552 21.49 7.07 22.26
N LYS A 553 20.58 7.46 21.36
CA LYS A 553 19.92 6.56 20.41
C LYS A 553 20.80 6.30 19.20
N ARG A 554 21.03 5.02 18.91
CA ARG A 554 21.82 4.58 17.75
C ARG A 554 20.97 4.41 16.50
N LEU A 555 19.67 4.12 16.66
CA LEU A 555 18.72 3.98 15.56
C LEU A 555 17.44 4.75 15.87
N ILE A 556 17.01 5.62 14.95
CA ILE A 556 15.69 6.25 14.96
C ILE A 556 14.87 5.68 13.81
N ILE A 557 13.67 5.19 14.11
CA ILE A 557 12.73 4.63 13.14
C ILE A 557 11.51 5.53 13.08
N LEU A 558 11.24 6.09 11.90
CA LEU A 558 10.03 6.84 11.59
C LEU A 558 9.07 5.92 10.85
N ASP A 559 7.94 5.57 11.46
CA ASP A 559 6.98 4.60 10.92
C ASP A 559 5.63 5.27 10.61
N GLY A 560 5.20 5.21 9.35
CA GLY A 560 3.97 5.85 8.91
C GLY A 560 3.47 5.31 7.58
N CYS A 561 2.28 5.74 7.17
CA CYS A 561 1.83 5.62 5.80
C CYS A 561 2.17 6.94 5.09
N ARG A 562 2.70 6.89 3.87
CA ARG A 562 3.17 8.07 3.15
C ARG A 562 1.98 8.91 2.70
N ASP A 563 1.85 10.09 3.28
CA ASP A 563 0.92 11.12 2.86
C ASP A 563 1.67 12.44 2.66
N ARG A 564 1.21 13.22 1.68
CA ARG A 564 1.94 14.38 1.16
C ARG A 564 2.14 15.48 2.20
N HIS A 565 1.11 15.75 3.00
CA HIS A 565 1.05 16.94 3.84
C HIS A 565 1.53 16.71 5.28
N TYR A 566 1.60 15.45 5.72
CA TYR A 566 2.01 15.08 7.07
C TYR A 566 3.27 14.21 7.05
N PHE A 567 3.17 12.92 6.74
CA PHE A 567 4.30 12.00 6.95
C PHE A 567 5.44 12.22 5.95
N GLN A 568 5.16 12.47 4.67
CA GLN A 568 6.21 12.82 3.71
C GLN A 568 6.95 14.09 4.15
N LYS A 569 6.22 15.08 4.69
CA LYS A 569 6.82 16.32 5.15
C LYS A 569 7.75 16.11 6.35
N VAL A 570 7.44 15.15 7.23
CA VAL A 570 8.35 14.72 8.30
C VAL A 570 9.62 14.12 7.71
N ILE A 571 9.51 13.23 6.73
CA ILE A 571 10.66 12.61 6.04
C ILE A 571 11.51 13.68 5.36
N ASP A 572 10.89 14.59 4.61
CA ASP A 572 11.54 15.73 3.95
C ASP A 572 12.29 16.59 4.96
N PHE A 573 11.72 16.82 6.15
CA PHE A 573 12.37 17.60 7.19
C PHE A 573 13.68 16.94 7.69
N PHE A 574 13.66 15.64 8.01
CA PHE A 574 14.90 14.92 8.35
C PHE A 574 15.90 14.89 7.19
N TYR A 575 15.41 14.76 5.96
CA TYR A 575 16.23 14.77 4.76
C TYR A 575 16.94 16.13 4.55
N PHE A 576 16.21 17.25 4.63
CA PHE A 576 16.75 18.59 4.42
C PHE A 576 17.77 19.00 5.50
N GLN A 577 17.65 18.43 6.70
CA GLN A 577 18.63 18.59 7.77
C GLN A 577 19.85 17.66 7.63
N GLY A 578 19.88 16.78 6.62
CA GLY A 578 20.99 15.85 6.36
C GLY A 578 21.06 14.66 7.32
N GLU A 579 19.96 14.35 8.02
CA GLU A 579 19.90 13.32 9.06
C GLU A 579 19.24 12.02 8.59
N LEU A 580 18.52 12.02 7.46
CA LEU A 580 17.89 10.82 6.90
C LEU A 580 18.89 9.93 6.16
N ASP A 581 18.99 8.65 6.56
CA ASP A 581 19.93 7.69 5.95
C ASP A 581 19.28 6.69 5.01
N ILE A 582 18.14 6.15 5.42
CA ILE A 582 17.44 5.07 4.73
C ILE A 582 15.95 5.40 4.62
N GLU A 583 15.39 5.08 3.47
CA GLU A 583 13.95 5.01 3.24
C GLU A 583 13.59 3.59 2.80
N VAL A 584 12.68 2.95 3.54
CA VAL A 584 12.17 1.60 3.24
C VAL A 584 10.70 1.70 2.89
N ASN A 585 10.34 1.27 1.68
CA ASN A 585 8.99 1.30 1.17
C ASN A 585 8.47 -0.13 0.99
N PHE A 586 7.50 -0.54 1.80
CA PHE A 586 6.83 -1.83 1.67
C PHE A 586 5.64 -1.73 0.72
N ARG A 587 5.92 -1.78 -0.58
CA ARG A 587 4.91 -1.68 -1.62
C ARG A 587 4.08 -2.96 -1.70
N ALA A 588 2.77 -2.83 -1.68
CA ALA A 588 1.84 -3.90 -2.03
C ALA A 588 1.08 -3.52 -3.30
N ASN A 589 0.91 -4.49 -4.21
CA ASN A 589 0.05 -4.30 -5.38
C ASN A 589 -1.42 -4.13 -4.95
N PHE A 590 -2.24 -3.59 -5.86
CA PHE A 590 -3.64 -3.26 -5.58
C PHE A 590 -4.40 -4.43 -4.93
N SER A 591 -4.26 -5.63 -5.48
CA SER A 591 -4.98 -6.80 -4.99
C SER A 591 -4.57 -7.22 -3.58
N THR A 592 -3.28 -7.17 -3.25
CA THR A 592 -2.79 -7.46 -1.91
C THR A 592 -3.30 -6.43 -0.91
N ARG A 593 -3.29 -5.13 -1.27
CA ARG A 593 -3.84 -4.06 -0.43
C ARG A 593 -5.31 -4.30 -0.12
N ARG A 594 -6.10 -4.59 -1.16
CA ARG A 594 -7.53 -4.88 -1.04
C ARG A 594 -7.80 -6.08 -0.13
N LEU A 595 -7.14 -7.21 -0.35
CA LEU A 595 -7.32 -8.41 0.49
C LEU A 595 -6.98 -8.16 1.97
N ASN A 596 -5.91 -7.41 2.24
CA ASN A 596 -5.56 -7.03 3.62
C ASN A 596 -6.67 -6.17 4.24
N LEU A 597 -7.19 -5.17 3.53
CA LEU A 597 -8.27 -4.31 4.01
C LEU A 597 -9.55 -5.09 4.27
N GLU A 598 -9.93 -6.01 3.38
CA GLU A 598 -11.13 -6.84 3.55
C GLU A 598 -11.06 -7.72 4.81
N SER A 599 -9.86 -8.20 5.16
CA SER A 599 -9.64 -8.98 6.40
C SER A 599 -9.72 -8.15 7.68
N ARG A 600 -9.58 -6.82 7.58
CA ARG A 600 -9.56 -5.90 8.73
C ARG A 600 -10.86 -5.14 8.90
N GLU A 601 -11.41 -4.63 7.81
CA GLU A 601 -12.54 -3.70 7.79
C GLU A 601 -13.88 -4.43 7.72
N PHE A 602 -13.94 -5.61 7.08
CA PHE A 602 -15.13 -6.43 6.82
C PHE A 602 -16.25 -5.78 5.99
N ALA A 603 -16.38 -4.46 6.01
CA ALA A 603 -17.38 -3.66 5.30
C ALA A 603 -16.85 -3.10 3.98
N LEU A 604 -17.57 -3.32 2.88
CA LEU A 604 -17.17 -2.92 1.52
C LEU A 604 -16.88 -1.41 1.40
N GLU A 605 -17.75 -0.55 1.94
CA GLU A 605 -17.56 0.91 1.84
C GLU A 605 -16.31 1.39 2.59
N SER A 606 -15.99 0.78 3.74
CA SER A 606 -14.72 1.06 4.43
C SER A 606 -13.52 0.62 3.60
N VAL A 607 -13.59 -0.56 2.98
CA VAL A 607 -12.53 -1.06 2.08
C VAL A 607 -12.35 -0.10 0.89
N LYS A 608 -13.44 0.32 0.24
CA LYS A 608 -13.40 1.26 -0.90
C LYS A 608 -12.78 2.60 -0.49
N LEU A 609 -13.20 3.17 0.64
CA LEU A 609 -12.65 4.42 1.17
C LEU A 609 -11.14 4.31 1.41
N HIS A 610 -10.70 3.21 2.04
CA HIS A 610 -9.29 2.99 2.33
C HIS A 610 -8.43 2.76 1.07
N LEU A 611 -8.98 2.11 0.04
CA LEU A 611 -8.30 1.90 -1.24
C LEU A 611 -8.11 3.19 -2.04
N GLN A 612 -8.93 4.22 -1.80
CA GLN A 612 -8.76 5.54 -2.44
C GLN A 612 -7.54 6.29 -1.89
N PHE A 613 -7.11 6.00 -0.66
CA PHE A 613 -5.86 6.56 -0.14
C PHE A 613 -4.67 5.87 -0.84
N LEU A 614 -4.02 6.63 -1.70
CA LEU A 614 -2.77 6.26 -2.35
C LEU A 614 -1.61 6.92 -1.60
N GLU A 615 -0.47 6.25 -1.57
CA GLU A 615 0.77 6.87 -1.12
C GLU A 615 1.11 8.03 -2.04
N GLU A 616 1.17 9.24 -1.49
CA GLU A 616 1.49 10.45 -2.25
C GLU A 616 2.54 11.28 -1.49
N PRO A 617 3.57 11.81 -2.17
CA PRO A 617 3.95 11.50 -3.55
C PRO A 617 4.44 10.05 -3.70
N ALA A 618 4.44 9.52 -4.92
CA ALA A 618 5.10 8.25 -5.19
C ALA A 618 6.59 8.35 -4.80
N LEU A 619 7.20 7.25 -4.33
CA LEU A 619 8.60 7.25 -3.90
C LEU A 619 9.53 7.78 -5.01
N GLU A 620 9.22 7.46 -6.26
CA GLU A 620 10.03 7.88 -7.42
C GLU A 620 9.97 9.39 -7.71
N ASP A 621 8.99 10.08 -7.14
CA ASP A 621 8.77 11.52 -7.32
C ASP A 621 9.31 12.34 -6.13
N THR A 622 9.85 11.71 -5.08
CA THR A 622 10.43 12.43 -3.93
C THR A 622 11.76 13.10 -4.28
N SER A 623 12.11 14.16 -3.54
CA SER A 623 13.35 14.94 -3.72
C SER A 623 14.61 14.08 -3.58
N PHE A 624 14.64 13.20 -2.57
CA PHE A 624 15.78 12.35 -2.28
C PHE A 624 15.94 11.15 -3.22
N TYR A 625 14.90 10.79 -4.00
CA TYR A 625 14.97 9.64 -4.90
C TYR A 625 16.02 9.82 -6.00
N GLN A 626 16.14 11.03 -6.55
CA GLN A 626 17.02 11.32 -7.68
C GLN A 626 18.45 11.71 -7.27
N GLU A 627 18.64 12.18 -6.03
CA GLU A 627 19.94 12.69 -5.57
C GLU A 627 20.90 11.57 -5.11
N GLY A 628 20.38 10.39 -4.79
CA GLY A 628 21.18 9.27 -4.30
C GLY A 628 21.83 9.52 -2.93
N LEU A 629 21.33 10.49 -2.16
CA LEU A 629 21.79 10.78 -0.80
C LEU A 629 21.26 9.77 0.21
N VAL A 630 19.99 9.39 0.09
CA VAL A 630 19.31 8.41 0.94
C VAL A 630 19.38 7.03 0.30
N ILE A 631 19.61 5.98 1.09
CA ILE A 631 19.57 4.60 0.60
C ILE A 631 18.10 4.16 0.52
N LEU A 632 17.67 3.76 -0.67
CA LEU A 632 16.27 3.43 -0.93
C LEU A 632 16.07 1.92 -1.06
N TYR A 633 15.09 1.40 -0.34
CA TYR A 633 14.61 0.04 -0.47
C TYR A 633 13.13 0.05 -0.83
N ASP A 634 12.82 -0.04 -2.12
CA ASP A 634 11.44 -0.27 -2.60
C ASP A 634 11.19 -1.77 -2.76
N LEU A 635 10.39 -2.32 -1.85
CA LEU A 635 10.24 -3.75 -1.64
C LEU A 635 8.86 -4.23 -2.11
N ASP A 636 8.84 -5.25 -2.96
CA ASP A 636 7.63 -6.02 -3.25
C ASP A 636 7.24 -6.83 -2.01
N ASN A 637 6.21 -6.35 -1.33
CA ASN A 637 5.65 -6.91 -0.09
C ASN A 637 4.39 -7.77 -0.34
N SER A 638 4.30 -8.38 -1.53
CA SER A 638 3.29 -9.39 -1.84
C SER A 638 3.40 -10.59 -0.87
N LEU A 639 2.27 -11.27 -0.63
CA LEU A 639 2.15 -12.30 0.41
C LEU A 639 3.23 -13.38 0.40
N ARG A 640 3.73 -13.78 -0.78
CA ARG A 640 4.76 -14.83 -0.92
C ARG A 640 6.17 -14.37 -0.55
N SER A 641 6.39 -13.07 -0.44
CA SER A 641 7.70 -12.46 -0.18
C SER A 641 7.81 -11.84 1.21
N ARG A 642 6.73 -11.92 1.99
CA ARG A 642 6.69 -11.44 3.38
C ARG A 642 7.51 -12.37 4.27
N LEU A 643 8.28 -11.75 5.15
CA LEU A 643 8.86 -12.43 6.30
C LEU A 643 7.95 -12.18 7.51
N ASP A 644 7.82 -13.20 8.35
CA ASP A 644 7.22 -13.01 9.67
C ASP A 644 8.22 -12.33 10.64
N ARG A 645 7.80 -12.21 11.90
CA ARG A 645 8.57 -11.50 12.93
C ARG A 645 9.82 -12.27 13.31
N GLU A 646 9.72 -13.58 13.48
CA GLU A 646 10.82 -14.48 13.85
C GLU A 646 11.87 -14.55 12.73
N GLU A 647 11.44 -14.75 11.49
CA GLU A 647 12.29 -14.77 10.30
C GLU A 647 13.02 -13.44 10.11
N THR A 648 12.31 -12.32 10.32
CA THR A 648 12.94 -10.98 10.26
C THR A 648 14.01 -10.85 11.33
N ARG A 649 13.75 -11.30 12.56
CA ARG A 649 14.73 -11.21 13.65
C ARG A 649 15.97 -12.05 13.36
N GLU A 650 15.79 -13.28 12.88
CA GLU A 650 16.90 -14.16 12.49
C GLU A 650 17.76 -13.53 11.40
N LEU A 651 17.12 -12.92 10.40
CA LEU A 651 17.81 -12.27 9.29
C LEU A 651 18.71 -11.13 9.75
N PHE A 652 18.29 -10.35 10.75
CA PHE A 652 19.01 -9.16 11.22
C PHE A 652 20.06 -9.44 12.30
N GLU A 653 20.10 -10.65 12.85
CA GLU A 653 20.95 -10.96 14.01
C GLU A 653 22.45 -10.92 13.71
N ARG A 654 22.88 -11.27 12.49
CA ARG A 654 24.31 -11.31 12.12
C ARG A 654 24.57 -10.79 10.71
N PRO A 655 25.61 -9.95 10.51
CA PRO A 655 26.04 -9.56 9.18
C PRO A 655 26.73 -10.73 8.49
N ARG A 656 26.60 -10.79 7.16
CA ARG A 656 27.16 -11.84 6.30
C ARG A 656 28.20 -11.29 5.34
N VAL A 657 28.25 -9.98 5.10
CA VAL A 657 29.15 -9.35 4.13
C VAL A 657 29.90 -8.18 4.76
N ASP A 658 31.17 -8.39 5.13
CA ASP A 658 31.98 -7.35 5.79
C ASP A 658 32.22 -6.10 4.91
N SER A 659 32.34 -6.28 3.58
CA SER A 659 32.57 -5.19 2.62
C SER A 659 31.29 -4.65 1.96
N TRP A 660 30.14 -4.80 2.62
CA TRP A 660 28.84 -4.39 2.06
C TRP A 660 28.78 -2.92 1.65
N GLY A 661 29.46 -2.03 2.39
CA GLY A 661 29.51 -0.59 2.09
C GLY A 661 29.95 -0.27 0.65
N GLU A 662 30.88 -1.03 0.07
CA GLU A 662 31.34 -0.85 -1.32
C GLU A 662 30.34 -1.38 -2.36
N LEU A 663 29.31 -2.11 -1.95
CA LEU A 663 28.25 -2.64 -2.82
C LEU A 663 26.99 -1.75 -2.84
N ILE A 664 26.88 -0.82 -1.89
CA ILE A 664 25.76 0.14 -1.81
C ILE A 664 26.21 1.58 -2.11
N ARG A 665 27.50 1.89 -1.93
CA ARG A 665 28.09 3.20 -2.16
C ARG A 665 29.38 3.05 -2.98
N ILE A 666 29.77 4.10 -3.70
CA ILE A 666 31.05 4.14 -4.42
C ILE A 666 32.18 3.93 -3.40
N GLY A 667 32.94 2.86 -3.57
CA GLY A 667 34.08 2.55 -2.71
C GLY A 667 35.28 3.47 -2.93
N GLY A 668 36.41 3.11 -2.32
CA GLY A 668 37.69 3.75 -2.57
C GLY A 668 38.27 3.35 -3.93
N PHE A 669 39.02 4.27 -4.55
CA PHE A 669 39.78 3.98 -5.76
C PHE A 669 41.27 3.89 -5.44
N ARG A 670 41.96 2.95 -6.10
CA ARG A 670 43.42 2.79 -6.02
C ARG A 670 44.09 3.60 -7.15
N GLY A 671 45.20 4.27 -6.84
CA GLY A 671 45.99 5.02 -7.81
C GLY A 671 46.65 6.26 -7.23
N ASP A 672 47.50 6.89 -8.03
CA ASP A 672 48.24 8.09 -7.63
C ASP A 672 47.27 9.27 -7.42
N ARG A 673 47.24 9.79 -6.18
CA ARG A 673 46.46 10.97 -5.81
C ARG A 673 47.36 12.20 -5.90
N ILE A 674 46.95 13.18 -6.69
CA ILE A 674 47.63 14.46 -6.81
C ILE A 674 47.09 15.37 -5.71
N SER A 675 47.97 15.84 -4.81
CA SER A 675 47.60 16.87 -3.85
C SER A 675 47.40 18.20 -4.56
N SER A 676 46.22 18.81 -4.38
CA SER A 676 45.89 20.11 -4.94
C SER A 676 45.32 20.97 -3.80
N PRO A 677 46.18 21.60 -2.98
CA PRO A 677 45.76 22.25 -1.74
C PRO A 677 44.63 23.24 -2.00
N CYS A 678 43.56 23.09 -1.22
CA CYS A 678 42.42 23.97 -1.29
C CYS A 678 42.79 25.42 -0.92
N GLN A 679 42.24 26.37 -1.66
CA GLN A 679 42.27 27.78 -1.29
C GLN A 679 40.97 28.14 -0.59
N GLU A 680 41.05 28.73 0.59
CA GLU A 680 39.88 29.20 1.34
C GLU A 680 39.77 30.72 1.28
N GLU A 681 38.57 31.21 0.98
CA GLU A 681 38.26 32.63 0.88
C GLU A 681 36.94 32.93 1.59
N GLY A 682 36.86 34.09 2.25
CA GLY A 682 35.62 34.55 2.87
C GLY A 682 34.54 34.86 1.82
N LEU A 683 33.30 34.48 2.13
CA LEU A 683 32.11 34.83 1.35
C LEU A 683 31.37 36.00 1.98
N ARG A 684 30.81 36.85 1.13
CA ARG A 684 29.89 37.90 1.56
C ARG A 684 28.57 37.75 0.82
N LEU A 685 27.49 37.89 1.58
CA LEU A 685 26.11 37.87 1.11
C LEU A 685 25.49 39.22 1.48
N GLU A 686 25.06 39.97 0.47
CA GLU A 686 24.25 41.18 0.69
C GLU A 686 22.80 40.88 0.35
N GLU A 687 21.97 40.64 1.37
CA GLU A 687 20.55 40.37 1.18
C GLU A 687 19.76 41.66 0.93
N LYS A 688 18.90 41.62 -0.08
CA LYS A 688 17.98 42.70 -0.45
C LYS A 688 16.60 42.09 -0.69
N PRO A 689 15.51 42.80 -0.41
CA PRO A 689 14.19 42.33 -0.80
C PRO A 689 14.09 42.29 -2.34
N PHE A 690 13.33 41.33 -2.87
CA PHE A 690 12.93 41.34 -4.27
C PHE A 690 11.44 41.06 -4.39
N GLU A 691 10.87 41.48 -5.52
CA GLU A 691 9.47 41.22 -5.85
C GLU A 691 9.38 40.15 -6.93
N ALA A 692 8.40 39.27 -6.75
CA ALA A 692 7.98 38.30 -7.76
C ALA A 692 6.52 38.58 -8.13
N ARG A 693 6.20 38.42 -9.41
CA ARG A 693 4.84 38.51 -9.93
C ARG A 693 4.30 37.12 -10.23
N GLU A 694 3.02 36.91 -9.97
CA GLU A 694 2.31 35.72 -10.44
C GLU A 694 1.91 35.91 -11.91
N GLU A 695 2.20 34.90 -12.72
CA GLU A 695 1.76 34.76 -14.10
C GLU A 695 0.74 33.60 -14.16
N ALA A 696 -0.25 33.73 -15.05
CA ALA A 696 -1.23 32.67 -15.26
C ALA A 696 -0.56 31.42 -15.86
N TRP A 697 -1.09 30.24 -15.53
CA TRP A 697 -0.63 28.99 -16.14
C TRP A 697 -0.86 29.01 -17.65
N PRO A 698 0.17 28.77 -18.48
CA PRO A 698 0.01 28.89 -19.92
C PRO A 698 -0.81 27.75 -20.51
N GLU A 699 -1.43 28.02 -21.66
CA GLU A 699 -2.02 26.98 -22.49
C GLU A 699 -0.94 26.03 -23.03
N SER A 700 -1.31 24.78 -23.25
CA SER A 700 -0.39 23.77 -23.73
C SER A 700 -1.08 22.81 -24.69
N ARG A 701 -0.30 22.28 -25.65
CA ARG A 701 -0.79 21.34 -26.65
C ARG A 701 0.01 20.05 -26.57
N ALA A 702 -0.68 18.93 -26.32
CA ALA A 702 -0.08 17.61 -26.35
C ALA A 702 -0.07 17.03 -27.76
N ALA A 703 1.10 16.55 -28.19
CA ALA A 703 1.29 15.76 -29.39
C ALA A 703 1.74 14.35 -29.01
N VAL A 704 1.09 13.33 -29.56
CA VAL A 704 1.47 11.93 -29.34
C VAL A 704 2.62 11.57 -30.28
N PHE A 705 3.62 10.85 -29.77
CA PHE A 705 4.71 10.30 -30.59
C PHE A 705 4.86 8.79 -30.37
N THR A 706 5.64 8.13 -31.22
CA THR A 706 6.04 6.72 -31.00
C THR A 706 7.54 6.69 -30.75
N PRO A 707 8.00 6.26 -29.56
CA PRO A 707 9.43 6.21 -29.26
C PRO A 707 10.12 5.17 -30.15
N GLY A 708 11.32 5.51 -30.62
CA GLY A 708 12.23 4.53 -31.20
C GLY A 708 12.77 3.61 -30.10
N GLU A 709 12.79 2.31 -30.36
CA GLU A 709 13.17 1.30 -29.38
C GLU A 709 14.26 0.39 -29.94
N LYS A 710 15.33 0.17 -29.15
CA LYS A 710 16.43 -0.71 -29.56
C LYS A 710 17.03 -1.45 -28.37
N LYS A 711 17.26 -2.76 -28.53
CA LYS A 711 18.06 -3.53 -27.58
C LYS A 711 19.54 -3.38 -27.90
N LEU A 712 20.35 -3.03 -26.90
CA LEU A 712 21.78 -2.83 -27.04
C LEU A 712 22.53 -4.04 -26.46
N THR A 713 23.71 -4.33 -27.01
CA THR A 713 24.57 -5.43 -26.55
C THR A 713 25.75 -4.83 -25.78
N PRO A 714 25.78 -4.94 -24.44
CA PRO A 714 26.91 -4.49 -23.65
C PRO A 714 28.12 -5.41 -23.84
N SER A 715 29.32 -4.84 -23.83
CA SER A 715 30.58 -5.58 -23.69
C SER A 715 31.05 -5.49 -22.24
N LEU A 716 31.25 -6.63 -21.59
CA LEU A 716 31.85 -6.69 -20.25
C LEU A 716 33.35 -6.35 -20.33
N ASN A 717 33.90 -5.87 -19.22
CA ASN A 717 35.33 -5.62 -19.14
C ASN A 717 36.10 -6.93 -18.94
N ASP A 718 36.96 -7.25 -19.91
CA ASP A 718 37.83 -8.42 -19.89
C ASP A 718 39.28 -8.09 -19.46
N ASP A 719 39.65 -6.80 -19.33
CA ASP A 719 40.98 -6.34 -18.92
C ASP A 719 40.98 -5.61 -17.57
N LEU A 720 40.78 -6.39 -16.50
CA LEU A 720 40.86 -5.90 -15.13
C LEU A 720 42.27 -5.46 -14.70
N LYS A 721 43.31 -5.70 -15.51
CA LYS A 721 44.68 -5.26 -15.18
C LYS A 721 44.87 -3.80 -15.54
N THR A 722 44.37 -3.36 -16.68
CA THR A 722 44.49 -1.97 -17.14
C THR A 722 43.34 -1.09 -16.67
N GLU A 723 42.11 -1.62 -16.65
CA GLU A 723 40.90 -0.88 -16.28
C GLU A 723 40.15 -1.57 -15.13
N PRO A 724 40.73 -1.69 -13.92
CA PRO A 724 40.12 -2.43 -12.81
C PRO A 724 38.77 -1.85 -12.34
N ASN A 725 38.49 -0.59 -12.70
CA ASN A 725 37.28 0.12 -12.30
C ASN A 725 36.15 0.06 -13.35
N LEU A 726 36.40 -0.44 -14.56
CA LEU A 726 35.39 -0.57 -15.60
C LEU A 726 34.60 -1.87 -15.43
N LEU A 727 33.28 -1.80 -15.39
CA LEU A 727 32.41 -2.98 -15.38
C LEU A 727 31.99 -3.39 -16.79
N LYS A 728 31.43 -2.45 -17.55
CA LYS A 728 30.92 -2.70 -18.90
C LYS A 728 30.82 -1.42 -19.74
N THR A 729 30.85 -1.62 -21.05
CA THR A 729 30.66 -0.58 -22.08
C THR A 729 29.41 -0.89 -22.90
N ILE A 730 28.57 0.12 -23.13
CA ILE A 730 27.30 0.00 -23.85
C ILE A 730 27.36 0.92 -25.08
N PRO A 731 27.50 0.37 -26.30
CA PRO A 731 27.52 1.18 -27.51
C PRO A 731 26.12 1.73 -27.83
N LEU A 732 26.03 3.02 -28.18
CA LEU A 732 24.75 3.70 -28.42
C LEU A 732 24.36 3.83 -29.91
N GLY A 733 25.20 3.36 -30.83
CA GLY A 733 24.96 3.49 -32.26
C GLY A 733 25.09 4.95 -32.71
N ASP A 734 24.00 5.56 -33.17
CA ASP A 734 24.01 6.91 -33.76
C ASP A 734 23.83 8.04 -32.74
N ILE A 735 23.37 7.72 -31.52
CA ILE A 735 23.15 8.70 -30.46
C ILE A 735 24.50 9.12 -29.89
N ARG A 736 24.84 10.41 -29.98
CA ARG A 736 26.05 10.99 -29.36
C ARG A 736 25.69 11.69 -28.04
N PRO A 737 25.77 11.01 -26.88
CA PRO A 737 25.32 11.55 -25.61
C PRO A 737 26.23 12.67 -25.09
N VAL A 738 25.63 13.76 -24.61
CA VAL A 738 26.34 14.90 -24.01
C VAL A 738 25.98 15.18 -22.58
N GLN A 739 24.84 14.68 -22.11
CA GLN A 739 24.34 14.97 -20.79
C GLN A 739 23.53 13.79 -20.26
N LEU A 740 23.73 13.43 -19.00
CA LEU A 740 23.04 12.32 -18.32
C LEU A 740 22.32 12.80 -17.07
N ARG A 741 21.17 12.20 -16.78
CA ARG A 741 20.41 12.41 -15.54
C ARG A 741 19.86 11.09 -15.03
N PHE A 742 19.74 10.99 -13.71
CA PHE A 742 19.05 9.87 -13.07
C PHE A 742 17.58 9.90 -13.47
N TYR A 743 17.06 8.78 -14.00
CA TYR A 743 15.66 8.68 -14.41
C TYR A 743 14.84 7.89 -13.39
N ALA A 744 15.30 6.68 -13.09
CA ALA A 744 14.81 5.85 -12.00
C ALA A 744 15.87 4.81 -11.64
N GLN A 745 15.62 3.97 -10.63
CA GLN A 745 16.53 2.87 -10.31
C GLN A 745 16.79 1.99 -11.54
N ASP A 746 18.08 1.77 -11.85
CA ASP A 746 18.55 1.06 -13.04
C ASP A 746 18.12 1.67 -14.39
N GLN A 747 17.76 2.96 -14.41
CA GLN A 747 17.42 3.71 -15.62
C GLN A 747 18.12 5.07 -15.66
N VAL A 748 18.65 5.42 -16.84
CA VAL A 748 19.34 6.71 -17.06
C VAL A 748 18.71 7.41 -18.23
N ALA A 749 18.44 8.70 -18.04
CA ALA A 749 18.01 9.59 -19.10
C ALA A 749 19.20 10.36 -19.65
N GLY A 750 19.16 10.69 -20.93
CA GLY A 750 20.19 11.50 -21.53
C GLY A 750 19.72 12.34 -22.71
N ARG A 751 20.59 13.28 -23.06
CA ARG A 751 20.46 14.14 -24.23
C ARG A 751 21.64 13.92 -25.17
N GLY A 752 21.38 13.85 -26.47
CA GLY A 752 22.36 13.79 -27.54
C GLY A 752 22.76 15.15 -28.12
N GLU A 753 23.87 15.20 -28.87
CA GLU A 753 24.35 16.43 -29.52
C GLU A 753 23.34 17.06 -30.48
N ARG A 754 22.50 16.23 -31.13
CA ARG A 754 21.49 16.66 -32.11
C ARG A 754 20.12 16.96 -31.49
N GLY A 755 20.01 16.95 -30.16
CA GLY A 755 18.74 17.12 -29.45
C GLY A 755 17.97 15.82 -29.22
N ASP A 756 18.59 14.66 -29.45
CA ASP A 756 18.00 13.36 -29.13
C ASP A 756 17.76 13.26 -27.61
N ALA A 757 16.55 12.93 -27.20
CA ALA A 757 16.23 12.55 -25.82
C ALA A 757 16.13 11.03 -25.77
N PHE A 758 16.76 10.41 -24.77
CA PHE A 758 16.71 8.96 -24.62
C PHE A 758 16.63 8.54 -23.15
N VAL A 759 16.12 7.34 -22.93
CA VAL A 759 16.18 6.63 -21.65
C VAL A 759 16.74 5.23 -21.89
N LEU A 760 17.82 4.89 -21.19
CA LEU A 760 18.46 3.60 -21.19
C LEU A 760 18.07 2.81 -19.94
N THR A 761 17.56 1.60 -20.11
CA THR A 761 17.34 0.63 -19.02
C THR A 761 18.56 -0.28 -18.89
N PHE A 762 19.00 -0.56 -17.66
CA PHE A 762 20.06 -1.56 -17.43
C PHE A 762 19.52 -2.98 -17.22
N LEU A 763 18.21 -3.14 -17.01
CA LEU A 763 17.58 -4.43 -16.77
C LEU A 763 17.74 -5.38 -17.97
N ASP A 764 17.51 -4.88 -19.18
CA ASP A 764 17.68 -5.64 -20.43
C ASP A 764 18.55 -4.91 -21.48
N ASN A 765 19.19 -3.81 -21.09
CA ASN A 765 20.02 -2.94 -21.93
C ASN A 765 19.24 -2.35 -23.12
N ARG A 766 17.99 -1.93 -22.91
CA ARG A 766 17.14 -1.33 -23.93
C ARG A 766 17.17 0.18 -23.87
N ILE A 767 17.17 0.82 -25.03
CA ILE A 767 17.08 2.28 -25.17
C ILE A 767 15.77 2.67 -25.84
N PHE A 768 15.10 3.65 -25.25
CA PHE A 768 13.97 4.38 -25.82
C PHE A 768 14.45 5.76 -26.22
N GLN A 769 14.10 6.23 -27.41
CA GLN A 769 14.60 7.49 -27.92
C GLN A 769 13.57 8.24 -28.76
N THR A 770 13.72 9.56 -28.80
CA THR A 770 13.03 10.46 -29.72
C THR A 770 13.92 11.66 -29.99
N SER A 771 13.70 12.38 -31.08
CA SER A 771 14.50 13.57 -31.43
C SER A 771 13.66 14.82 -31.24
N VAL A 772 14.19 15.79 -30.48
CA VAL A 772 13.60 17.12 -30.33
C VAL A 772 14.64 18.12 -30.81
N GLU A 773 14.33 18.89 -31.85
CA GLU A 773 15.33 19.78 -32.44
C GLU A 773 15.71 20.93 -31.50
N GLY A 774 17.00 21.28 -31.51
CA GLY A 774 17.50 22.50 -30.89
C GLY A 774 17.66 22.49 -29.36
N VAL A 775 17.34 21.41 -28.65
CA VAL A 775 17.38 21.37 -27.17
C VAL A 775 18.73 21.85 -26.62
N SER A 776 18.73 22.93 -25.82
CA SER A 776 19.94 23.55 -25.26
C SER A 776 20.32 22.97 -23.89
N ASP A 777 19.34 22.67 -23.04
CA ASP A 777 19.50 22.06 -21.71
C ASP A 777 18.25 21.25 -21.35
N PHE A 778 18.36 20.37 -20.36
CA PHE A 778 17.19 19.69 -19.80
C PHE A 778 17.29 19.39 -18.31
N ALA A 779 16.13 19.29 -17.68
CA ALA A 779 15.95 18.75 -16.35
C ALA A 779 14.90 17.63 -16.36
N LEU A 780 14.91 16.81 -15.31
CA LEU A 780 13.86 15.84 -15.05
C LEU A 780 13.11 16.28 -13.81
N LEU A 781 11.79 16.32 -13.92
CA LEU A 781 10.90 16.44 -12.76
C LEU A 781 10.07 15.16 -12.75
N GLY A 782 10.31 14.33 -11.73
CA GLY A 782 9.95 12.92 -11.77
C GLY A 782 10.52 12.23 -13.01
N ARG A 783 9.66 11.57 -13.79
CA ARG A 783 10.03 10.83 -15.01
C ARG A 783 9.71 11.57 -16.32
N THR A 784 9.50 12.87 -16.23
CA THR A 784 9.21 13.75 -17.37
C THR A 784 10.40 14.64 -17.69
N PHE A 785 10.80 14.67 -18.96
CA PHE A 785 11.81 15.59 -19.47
C PHE A 785 11.22 16.97 -19.59
N TYR A 786 11.93 17.98 -19.11
CA TYR A 786 11.66 19.38 -19.38
C TYR A 786 12.84 19.95 -20.17
N LEU A 787 12.57 20.33 -21.41
CA LEU A 787 13.54 20.66 -22.44
C LEU A 787 13.51 22.16 -22.72
N ALA A 788 14.68 22.80 -22.71
CA ALA A 788 14.84 24.18 -23.17
C ALA A 788 14.97 24.18 -24.69
N VAL A 789 13.98 24.74 -25.40
CA VAL A 789 13.94 24.76 -26.87
C VAL A 789 14.13 26.19 -27.37
N PRO A 790 15.23 26.50 -28.09
CA PRO A 790 15.47 27.81 -28.67
C PRO A 790 14.35 28.22 -29.63
N GLY A 791 13.74 29.38 -29.38
CA GLY A 791 12.63 29.91 -30.19
C GLY A 791 11.23 29.38 -29.82
N GLY A 792 11.13 28.28 -29.06
CA GLY A 792 9.87 27.66 -28.63
C GLY A 792 9.58 27.74 -27.12
N GLY A 793 10.54 28.16 -26.31
CA GLY A 793 10.37 28.32 -24.86
C GLY A 793 10.70 27.04 -24.09
N LEU A 794 9.67 26.33 -23.63
CA LEU A 794 9.77 25.13 -22.79
C LEU A 794 8.93 24.00 -23.39
N ALA A 795 9.51 22.81 -23.54
CA ALA A 795 8.76 21.61 -23.93
C ALA A 795 8.86 20.56 -22.81
N SER A 796 7.81 19.76 -22.59
CA SER A 796 7.88 18.57 -21.76
C SER A 796 7.69 17.30 -22.59
N LEU A 797 8.41 16.24 -22.24
CA LEU A 797 8.44 14.98 -22.96
C LEU A 797 8.29 13.82 -21.98
N SER A 798 7.31 12.95 -22.19
CA SER A 798 7.08 11.75 -21.39
C SER A 798 7.13 10.49 -22.26
N PHE A 799 8.08 9.60 -21.96
CA PHE A 799 8.16 8.25 -22.56
C PHE A 799 7.12 7.27 -21.99
N GLU A 800 6.43 7.63 -20.91
CA GLU A 800 5.35 6.79 -20.35
C GLU A 800 4.03 7.10 -21.02
N ARG A 801 3.75 8.39 -21.19
CA ARG A 801 2.53 8.85 -21.85
C ARG A 801 2.70 8.90 -23.37
N ASN A 802 3.94 8.80 -23.88
CA ASN A 802 4.30 8.97 -25.28
C ASN A 802 3.79 10.31 -25.84
N GLU A 803 3.95 11.37 -25.05
CA GLU A 803 3.51 12.70 -25.41
C GLU A 803 4.65 13.71 -25.32
N ILE A 804 4.57 14.73 -26.17
CA ILE A 804 5.35 15.96 -26.08
C ILE A 804 4.34 17.09 -25.91
N ILE A 805 4.59 17.97 -24.94
CA ILE A 805 3.77 19.14 -24.67
C ILE A 805 4.64 20.38 -24.84
N ASP A 806 4.24 21.26 -25.73
CA ASP A 806 4.86 22.58 -25.87
C ASP A 806 4.16 23.57 -24.92
N TRP A 807 4.95 24.23 -24.08
CA TRP A 807 4.49 25.24 -23.13
C TRP A 807 4.85 26.62 -23.68
N THR A 808 3.84 27.46 -23.95
CA THR A 808 4.10 28.83 -24.42
C THR A 808 4.75 29.64 -23.30
N ALA A 809 6.06 29.83 -23.39
CA ALA A 809 6.88 30.34 -22.29
C ALA A 809 7.55 31.69 -22.64
N GLY A 810 6.75 32.68 -23.04
CA GLY A 810 7.21 34.03 -23.37
C GLY A 810 8.07 34.14 -24.65
N ASP A 811 8.45 35.37 -25.02
CA ASP A 811 9.16 35.66 -26.29
C ASP A 811 10.68 35.40 -26.24
N SER A 812 11.24 35.19 -25.04
CA SER A 812 12.66 34.98 -24.82
C SER A 812 13.00 33.48 -24.69
N PRO A 813 14.12 33.00 -25.25
CA PRO A 813 14.47 31.58 -25.17
C PRO A 813 14.94 31.20 -23.75
N VAL A 814 14.55 30.00 -23.31
CA VAL A 814 15.06 29.37 -22.09
C VAL A 814 16.52 28.93 -22.32
N GLU A 815 17.42 29.34 -21.44
CA GLU A 815 18.85 29.00 -21.51
C GLU A 815 19.24 27.91 -20.51
N LYS A 816 18.59 27.90 -19.32
CA LYS A 816 18.89 26.97 -18.23
C LYS A 816 17.61 26.50 -17.55
N ILE A 817 17.60 25.23 -17.14
CA ILE A 817 16.50 24.59 -16.43
C ILE A 817 17.04 23.81 -15.23
N ALA A 818 16.34 23.89 -14.10
CA ALA A 818 16.58 23.08 -12.92
C ALA A 818 15.25 22.58 -12.35
N ALA A 819 15.23 21.34 -11.87
CA ALA A 819 14.06 20.76 -11.20
C ALA A 819 14.12 21.01 -9.69
N LEU A 820 12.95 21.18 -9.09
CA LEU A 820 12.71 21.16 -7.66
C LEU A 820 11.57 20.16 -7.39
N PRO A 821 11.89 18.86 -7.25
CA PRO A 821 10.88 17.83 -7.01
C PRO A 821 10.09 18.07 -5.72
N PRO A 822 8.83 17.60 -5.62
CA PRO A 822 8.14 16.77 -6.63
C PRO A 822 7.57 17.55 -7.83
N ASP A 823 7.20 18.82 -7.64
CA ASP A 823 6.25 19.49 -8.56
C ASP A 823 6.70 20.84 -9.11
N ARG A 824 7.95 21.26 -8.84
CA ARG A 824 8.43 22.58 -9.26
C ARG A 824 9.56 22.51 -10.27
N LEU A 825 9.56 23.45 -11.20
CA LEU A 825 10.61 23.64 -12.19
C LEU A 825 11.05 25.10 -12.18
N VAL A 826 12.35 25.34 -12.33
CA VAL A 826 12.91 26.69 -12.44
C VAL A 826 13.55 26.83 -13.82
N THR A 827 13.17 27.89 -14.54
CA THR A 827 13.68 28.21 -15.87
C THR A 827 14.31 29.60 -15.86
N ALA A 828 15.52 29.74 -16.39
CA ALA A 828 16.19 31.01 -16.57
C ALA A 828 16.30 31.35 -18.07
N TYR A 829 15.95 32.58 -18.41
CA TYR A 829 15.80 33.06 -19.77
C TYR A 829 16.98 33.91 -20.22
N ARG A 830 17.16 34.05 -21.53
CA ARG A 830 18.26 34.85 -22.12
C ARG A 830 18.22 36.33 -21.72
N ASP A 831 17.02 36.87 -21.52
CA ASP A 831 16.78 38.24 -21.06
C ASP A 831 17.10 38.45 -19.56
N GLY A 832 17.40 37.38 -18.82
CA GLY A 832 17.68 37.43 -17.39
C GLY A 832 16.46 37.18 -16.50
N ALA A 833 15.27 36.99 -17.07
CA ALA A 833 14.09 36.60 -16.30
C ALA A 833 14.24 35.19 -15.73
N VAL A 834 13.67 34.97 -14.56
CA VAL A 834 13.56 33.65 -13.93
C VAL A 834 12.09 33.35 -13.68
N ARG A 835 11.66 32.14 -14.05
CA ARG A 835 10.31 31.63 -13.76
C ARG A 835 10.38 30.36 -12.93
N VAL A 836 9.47 30.25 -11.98
CA VAL A 836 9.24 29.08 -11.13
C VAL A 836 7.85 28.55 -11.45
N TRP A 837 7.80 27.35 -12.00
CA TRP A 837 6.59 26.66 -12.41
C TRP A 837 6.17 25.72 -11.29
N ASP A 838 4.95 25.87 -10.78
CA ASP A 838 4.34 24.94 -9.83
C ASP A 838 3.27 24.12 -10.55
N PHE A 839 3.59 22.87 -10.87
CA PHE A 839 2.71 21.97 -11.62
C PHE A 839 1.53 21.47 -10.77
N LEU A 840 1.63 21.55 -9.44
CA LEU A 840 0.55 21.16 -8.55
C LEU A 840 -0.50 22.28 -8.49
N GLU A 841 -0.07 23.48 -8.10
CA GLU A 841 -0.96 24.63 -7.94
C GLU A 841 -1.36 25.25 -9.29
N LYS A 842 -0.69 24.83 -10.38
CA LYS A 842 -0.81 25.41 -11.72
C LYS A 842 -0.59 26.92 -11.67
N GLN A 843 0.55 27.33 -11.13
CA GLN A 843 0.96 28.72 -10.99
C GLN A 843 2.37 28.92 -11.52
N VAL A 844 2.66 30.11 -12.04
CA VAL A 844 4.00 30.51 -12.45
C VAL A 844 4.38 31.77 -11.70
N LEU A 845 5.50 31.73 -10.97
CA LEU A 845 6.09 32.92 -10.36
C LEU A 845 7.21 33.41 -11.26
N ALA A 846 7.19 34.70 -11.63
CA ALA A 846 8.20 35.32 -12.47
C ALA A 846 8.88 36.49 -11.74
N PHE A 847 10.18 36.64 -11.92
CA PHE A 847 10.94 37.77 -11.38
C PHE A 847 12.19 38.07 -12.22
N GLU A 848 12.70 39.29 -12.09
CA GLU A 848 13.92 39.73 -12.74
C GLU A 848 15.15 39.15 -12.02
N GLY A 849 15.91 38.29 -12.72
CA GLY A 849 17.14 37.72 -12.18
C GLY A 849 18.29 38.73 -12.12
N GLY A 850 18.26 39.81 -12.91
CA GLY A 850 19.32 40.81 -12.97
C GLY A 850 20.70 40.23 -13.29
N LEU A 851 20.71 39.15 -14.07
CA LEU A 851 21.87 38.43 -14.61
C LEU A 851 21.81 38.49 -16.14
N ALA A 852 22.93 38.82 -16.79
CA ALA A 852 22.97 38.91 -18.25
C ALA A 852 23.40 37.57 -18.88
N SER A 853 22.50 36.90 -19.61
CA SER A 853 22.74 35.57 -20.20
C SER A 853 23.13 34.51 -19.16
N PRO A 854 22.16 33.96 -18.40
CA PRO A 854 22.40 32.91 -17.40
C PRO A 854 23.19 31.73 -17.98
N THR A 855 24.26 31.34 -17.30
CA THR A 855 25.15 30.24 -17.72
C THR A 855 24.99 28.98 -16.88
N ALA A 856 24.52 29.12 -15.65
CA ALA A 856 24.29 28.02 -14.74
C ALA A 856 23.08 28.32 -13.84
N LEU A 857 22.35 27.27 -13.48
CA LEU A 857 21.18 27.31 -12.61
C LEU A 857 21.20 26.07 -11.71
N ALA A 858 20.89 26.25 -10.43
CA ALA A 858 20.66 25.17 -9.49
C ALA A 858 19.59 25.58 -8.49
N VAL A 859 18.92 24.59 -7.90
CA VAL A 859 17.99 24.78 -6.79
C VAL A 859 18.45 23.85 -5.68
N ASP A 860 18.42 24.31 -4.44
CA ASP A 860 18.71 23.45 -3.30
C ASP A 860 17.44 22.86 -2.69
N GLN A 861 17.66 22.02 -1.70
CA GLN A 861 16.62 21.29 -0.97
C GLN A 861 15.64 22.19 -0.21
N ALA A 862 16.04 23.41 0.16
CA ALA A 862 15.17 24.39 0.81
C ALA A 862 14.35 25.22 -0.21
N GLY A 863 14.48 24.93 -1.51
CA GLY A 863 13.82 25.70 -2.57
C GLY A 863 14.52 27.02 -2.90
N ARG A 864 15.76 27.22 -2.44
CA ARG A 864 16.55 28.42 -2.78
C ARG A 864 17.15 28.26 -4.16
N ILE A 865 17.02 29.30 -4.97
CA ILE A 865 17.45 29.31 -6.38
C ILE A 865 18.82 29.96 -6.48
N TYR A 866 19.71 29.37 -7.27
CA TYR A 866 21.05 29.89 -7.53
C TYR A 866 21.28 30.01 -9.03
N ALA A 867 21.71 31.18 -9.48
CA ALA A 867 22.04 31.40 -10.88
C ALA A 867 23.30 32.23 -11.03
N GLY A 868 24.10 31.90 -12.05
CA GLY A 868 25.32 32.62 -12.39
C GLY A 868 25.38 32.98 -13.87
N ASP A 869 26.08 34.06 -14.19
CA ASP A 869 26.20 34.59 -15.55
C ASP A 869 27.64 34.57 -16.12
N ARG A 870 27.76 34.94 -17.41
CA ARG A 870 29.06 34.99 -18.12
C ARG A 870 30.04 36.01 -17.53
N SER A 871 29.57 36.97 -16.74
CA SER A 871 30.43 37.99 -16.10
C SER A 871 31.06 37.50 -14.80
N GLY A 872 30.66 36.31 -14.31
CA GLY A 872 31.10 35.78 -13.02
C GLY A 872 30.23 36.20 -11.84
N ARG A 873 29.10 36.88 -12.09
CA ARG A 873 28.14 37.20 -11.04
C ARG A 873 27.36 35.95 -10.65
N LEU A 874 27.19 35.73 -9.35
CA LEU A 874 26.40 34.64 -8.78
C LEU A 874 25.37 35.21 -7.82
N ARG A 875 24.11 34.79 -7.95
CA ARG A 875 23.00 35.24 -7.11
C ARG A 875 22.25 34.08 -6.48
N ARG A 876 21.67 34.34 -5.32
CA ARG A 876 20.76 33.45 -4.58
C ARG A 876 19.42 34.13 -4.35
N TRP A 877 18.32 33.43 -4.59
CA TRP A 877 16.97 33.85 -4.22
C TRP A 877 16.35 32.90 -3.21
N ASP A 878 15.73 33.47 -2.19
CA ASP A 878 14.89 32.78 -1.22
C ASP A 878 13.44 33.21 -1.44
N LEU A 879 12.62 32.28 -1.95
CA LEU A 879 11.23 32.57 -2.33
C LEU A 879 10.32 32.76 -1.10
N GLU A 880 10.63 32.13 0.02
CA GLU A 880 9.84 32.19 1.24
C GLU A 880 10.09 33.51 1.97
N ARG A 881 11.36 33.89 2.12
CA ARG A 881 11.77 35.17 2.71
C ARG A 881 11.64 36.36 1.77
N LYS A 882 11.43 36.10 0.46
CA LYS A 882 11.44 37.10 -0.61
C LYS A 882 12.73 37.95 -0.63
N THR A 883 13.87 37.30 -0.42
CA THR A 883 15.18 37.94 -0.44
C THR A 883 16.05 37.45 -1.59
N VAL A 884 16.90 38.34 -2.10
CA VAL A 884 17.94 38.07 -3.09
C VAL A 884 19.29 38.47 -2.50
N ALA A 885 20.32 37.64 -2.72
CA ALA A 885 21.68 37.93 -2.33
C ALA A 885 22.64 37.84 -3.51
N ASP A 886 23.48 38.87 -3.68
CA ASP A 886 24.68 38.77 -4.52
C ASP A 886 25.76 38.00 -3.73
N ILE A 887 26.25 36.90 -4.29
CA ILE A 887 27.31 36.08 -3.68
C ILE A 887 28.65 36.62 -4.19
N SER A 888 29.43 37.23 -3.29
CA SER A 888 30.71 37.86 -3.64
C SER A 888 31.92 37.15 -3.02
N GLY A 889 33.02 37.11 -3.79
CA GLY A 889 34.33 36.52 -3.49
C GLY A 889 35.06 36.17 -4.80
N SER A 890 36.39 36.04 -4.82
CA SER A 890 37.14 35.96 -6.07
C SER A 890 36.77 34.69 -6.86
N GLY A 891 36.21 34.86 -8.06
CA GLY A 891 35.67 33.74 -8.85
C GLY A 891 35.44 34.12 -10.32
N GLY A 892 35.54 33.14 -11.21
CA GLY A 892 35.28 33.27 -12.64
C GLY A 892 33.84 32.95 -13.04
N ALA A 893 33.56 33.01 -14.35
CA ALA A 893 32.26 32.63 -14.91
C ALA A 893 31.91 31.16 -14.60
N SER A 894 30.82 30.97 -13.86
CA SER A 894 30.33 29.64 -13.45
C SER A 894 29.64 28.94 -14.62
N HIS A 895 30.20 27.81 -15.04
CA HIS A 895 29.64 26.99 -16.11
C HIS A 895 28.67 25.91 -15.59
N PHE A 896 28.87 25.46 -14.34
CA PHE A 896 27.97 24.53 -13.67
C PHE A 896 27.70 25.00 -12.25
N LEU A 897 26.45 24.84 -11.81
CA LEU A 897 26.06 24.88 -10.41
C LEU A 897 25.46 23.52 -10.06
N ARG A 898 25.89 22.96 -8.94
CA ARG A 898 25.37 21.71 -8.39
C ARG A 898 25.20 21.88 -6.89
N TYR A 899 24.12 21.34 -6.37
CA TYR A 899 23.99 21.18 -4.93
C TYR A 899 25.19 20.39 -4.38
N TYR A 900 25.65 20.77 -3.20
CA TYR A 900 26.66 20.06 -2.45
C TYR A 900 26.11 19.74 -1.05
N PRO A 901 26.39 18.56 -0.48
CA PRO A 901 25.83 18.14 0.80
C PRO A 901 25.92 19.20 1.92
N LEU A 902 24.94 19.17 2.83
CA LEU A 902 24.82 20.05 4.01
C LEU A 902 24.56 21.53 3.65
N GLY A 903 23.69 21.77 2.67
CA GLY A 903 23.25 23.13 2.31
C GLY A 903 24.32 23.98 1.62
N LYS A 904 25.33 23.33 1.02
CA LYS A 904 26.43 23.98 0.30
C LYS A 904 26.15 23.96 -1.21
N LEU A 905 26.93 24.73 -1.96
CA LEU A 905 26.83 24.79 -3.42
C LEU A 905 28.19 24.58 -4.08
N LEU A 906 28.28 23.72 -5.08
CA LEU A 906 29.43 23.60 -5.96
C LEU A 906 29.24 24.49 -7.19
N ALA A 907 30.14 25.45 -7.38
CA ALA A 907 30.32 26.20 -8.60
C ALA A 907 31.55 25.70 -9.36
N VAL A 908 31.39 25.38 -10.64
CA VAL A 908 32.50 25.03 -11.52
C VAL A 908 32.76 26.20 -12.45
N GLU A 909 33.90 26.85 -12.24
CA GLU A 909 34.31 28.05 -12.96
C GLU A 909 35.24 27.66 -14.12
N ARG A 910 35.08 28.32 -15.27
CA ARG A 910 36.03 28.17 -16.38
C ARG A 910 37.39 28.76 -15.97
N GLY A 911 38.48 28.13 -16.40
CA GLY A 911 39.82 28.66 -16.17
C GLY A 911 40.01 30.02 -16.84
N MET A 912 40.88 30.85 -16.25
CA MET A 912 41.26 32.16 -16.81
C MET A 912 42.10 31.96 -18.09
N GLY A 913 41.62 32.49 -19.23
CA GLY A 913 42.27 32.36 -20.55
C GLY A 913 41.90 31.08 -21.31
N ASP A 914 42.21 31.02 -22.61
CA ASP A 914 41.97 29.84 -23.46
C ASP A 914 42.93 28.71 -23.03
N GLY A 915 42.39 27.68 -22.37
CA GLY A 915 43.16 26.52 -21.87
C GLY A 915 43.55 26.52 -20.39
N GLY A 916 43.11 27.48 -19.58
CA GLY A 916 43.34 27.47 -18.12
C GLY A 916 42.57 26.32 -17.40
N PRO A 917 43.10 25.75 -16.30
CA PRO A 917 42.42 24.68 -15.58
C PRO A 917 41.11 25.19 -14.96
N ALA A 918 40.05 24.38 -15.04
CA ALA A 918 38.79 24.68 -14.38
C ALA A 918 38.98 24.74 -12.86
N ARG A 919 38.20 25.59 -12.18
CA ARG A 919 38.21 25.73 -10.72
C ARG A 919 36.89 25.23 -10.15
N LEU A 920 36.95 24.33 -9.18
CA LEU A 920 35.80 23.83 -8.43
C LEU A 920 35.72 24.60 -7.12
N ARG A 921 34.69 25.42 -6.94
CA ARG A 921 34.48 26.27 -5.77
C ARG A 921 33.27 25.80 -4.98
N ILE A 922 33.49 25.35 -3.75
CA ILE A 922 32.44 24.91 -2.82
C ILE A 922 32.10 26.09 -1.91
N LEU A 923 30.85 26.51 -1.92
CA LEU A 923 30.34 27.65 -1.18
C LEU A 923 29.60 27.15 0.07
N ASP A 924 30.11 27.51 1.24
CA ASP A 924 29.49 27.24 2.54
C ASP A 924 28.82 28.51 3.05
N PHE A 925 27.49 28.53 3.01
CA PHE A 925 26.70 29.69 3.44
C PHE A 925 26.54 29.76 4.96
N ALA A 926 26.72 28.66 5.69
CA ALA A 926 26.61 28.63 7.14
C ALA A 926 27.88 29.21 7.78
N SER A 927 29.05 28.84 7.26
CA SER A 927 30.33 29.38 7.74
C SER A 927 30.78 30.63 7.00
N LEU A 928 30.11 31.03 5.91
CA LEU A 928 30.51 32.10 5.00
C LEU A 928 31.95 31.92 4.47
N ILE A 929 32.31 30.68 4.10
CA ILE A 929 33.62 30.34 3.54
C ILE A 929 33.43 29.67 2.19
N SER A 930 34.29 29.99 1.23
CA SER A 930 34.41 29.24 -0.02
C SER A 930 35.73 28.50 -0.09
N ARG A 931 35.68 27.27 -0.58
CA ARG A 931 36.83 26.39 -0.75
C ARG A 931 37.01 26.08 -2.24
N SER A 932 38.16 26.42 -2.80
CA SER A 932 38.47 26.27 -4.22
C SER A 932 39.54 25.21 -4.48
N ILE A 933 39.29 24.34 -5.46
CA ILE A 933 40.21 23.29 -5.93
C ILE A 933 40.43 23.48 -7.43
N SER A 934 41.69 23.53 -7.85
CA SER A 934 42.04 23.61 -9.27
C SER A 934 42.07 22.21 -9.89
N ALA A 935 41.47 22.06 -11.07
CA ALA A 935 41.65 20.87 -11.88
C ALA A 935 43.12 20.75 -12.34
N PRO A 936 43.61 19.54 -12.66
CA PRO A 936 44.93 19.35 -13.26
C PRO A 936 45.11 20.20 -14.52
N ALA A 937 46.35 20.64 -14.80
CA ALA A 937 46.65 21.49 -15.94
C ALA A 937 46.15 20.89 -17.28
N GLY A 938 45.48 21.72 -18.09
CA GLY A 938 44.89 21.31 -19.37
C GLY A 938 43.55 20.56 -19.28
N ALA A 939 43.10 20.19 -18.07
CA ALA A 939 41.83 19.50 -17.87
C ALA A 939 40.64 20.48 -18.01
N VAL A 940 39.90 20.35 -19.11
CA VAL A 940 38.63 21.06 -19.33
C VAL A 940 37.49 20.19 -18.82
N VAL A 941 36.88 20.60 -17.71
CA VAL A 941 35.73 19.92 -17.10
C VAL A 941 34.48 20.08 -17.98
N SER A 942 33.92 18.96 -18.42
CA SER A 942 32.74 18.92 -19.30
C SER A 942 31.45 18.49 -18.61
N GLY A 943 31.54 17.81 -17.48
CA GLY A 943 30.39 17.41 -16.67
C GLY A 943 30.83 17.11 -15.24
N VAL A 944 29.92 17.29 -14.29
CA VAL A 944 30.17 17.09 -12.86
C VAL A 944 28.99 16.47 -12.15
N ASN A 945 29.28 15.59 -11.21
CA ASN A 945 28.35 15.02 -10.26
C ASN A 945 28.94 15.09 -8.86
N VAL A 946 28.15 15.57 -7.89
CA VAL A 946 28.53 15.58 -6.48
C VAL A 946 27.97 14.33 -5.83
N TYR A 947 28.82 13.55 -5.21
CA TYR A 947 28.45 12.35 -4.49
C TYR A 947 28.10 12.67 -3.03
N HIS A 948 27.29 11.82 -2.40
CA HIS A 948 26.71 12.06 -1.08
C HIS A 948 27.71 12.36 0.06
N ASP A 949 28.94 11.85 -0.04
CA ASP A 949 30.01 12.03 0.94
C ASP A 949 30.87 13.28 0.66
N GLY A 950 30.49 14.09 -0.33
CA GLY A 950 31.19 15.30 -0.75
C GLY A 950 32.25 15.08 -1.83
N ARG A 951 32.52 13.84 -2.26
CA ARG A 951 33.39 13.64 -3.43
C ARG A 951 32.76 14.24 -4.68
N VAL A 952 33.56 14.90 -5.51
CA VAL A 952 33.12 15.44 -6.80
C VAL A 952 33.72 14.59 -7.91
N ILE A 953 32.86 14.01 -8.75
CA ILE A 953 33.26 13.24 -9.93
C ILE A 953 33.10 14.14 -11.14
N ALA A 954 34.15 14.26 -11.95
CA ALA A 954 34.17 15.16 -13.09
C ALA A 954 34.69 14.47 -14.36
N GLY A 955 33.94 14.59 -15.44
CA GLY A 955 34.40 14.22 -16.78
C GLY A 955 35.21 15.35 -17.40
N THR A 956 36.25 15.01 -18.16
CA THR A 956 37.10 15.97 -18.86
C THR A 956 37.25 15.65 -20.35
N ARG A 957 37.36 16.69 -21.19
CA ARG A 957 37.54 16.54 -22.66
C ARG A 957 38.99 16.27 -23.06
N ASN A 958 39.95 16.92 -22.40
CA ASN A 958 41.37 16.84 -22.70
C ASN A 958 42.16 16.53 -21.43
N SER A 959 42.59 15.29 -21.27
CA SER A 959 43.63 14.94 -20.30
C SER A 959 44.48 13.83 -20.90
N GLY A 960 45.80 13.99 -20.78
CA GLY A 960 46.77 13.12 -21.46
C GLY A 960 46.58 11.63 -21.12
N ARG A 961 46.72 10.78 -22.14
CA ARG A 961 46.69 9.30 -22.04
C ARG A 961 45.48 8.71 -21.31
N GLY A 962 44.25 9.10 -21.69
CA GLY A 962 43.01 8.39 -21.34
C GLY A 962 42.51 8.54 -19.90
N LYS A 963 43.24 9.25 -19.02
CA LYS A 963 42.83 9.49 -17.62
C LYS A 963 41.94 10.72 -17.47
N ASN A 964 40.72 10.65 -18.00
CA ASN A 964 39.84 11.80 -18.14
C ASN A 964 38.60 11.80 -17.26
N LEU A 965 38.52 10.88 -16.30
CA LEU A 965 37.54 10.88 -15.23
C LEU A 965 38.25 11.23 -13.92
N LEU A 966 37.93 12.39 -13.34
CA LEU A 966 38.56 12.90 -12.13
C LEU A 966 37.65 12.70 -10.91
N VAL A 967 38.25 12.33 -9.77
CA VAL A 967 37.58 12.24 -8.47
C VAL A 967 38.29 13.18 -7.51
N PHE A 968 37.59 14.23 -7.09
CA PHE A 968 38.05 15.20 -6.09
C PHE A 968 37.52 14.77 -4.72
N SER A 969 38.37 14.83 -3.69
CA SER A 969 37.98 14.62 -2.28
C SER A 969 38.19 15.89 -1.46
N PRO A 970 37.28 16.88 -1.50
CA PRO A 970 37.44 18.18 -0.84
C PRO A 970 37.49 18.11 0.69
N ALA A 971 36.93 17.06 1.28
CA ALA A 971 36.89 16.85 2.73
C ALA A 971 38.18 16.23 3.28
N GLU A 972 39.00 15.59 2.43
CA GLU A 972 40.26 14.98 2.84
C GLU A 972 41.37 16.05 2.93
N PRO A 973 42.31 15.93 3.88
CA PRO A 973 43.46 16.83 3.97
C PRO A 973 44.25 16.88 2.66
N GLY A 974 44.60 18.10 2.20
CA GLY A 974 45.32 18.31 0.94
C GLY A 974 44.44 18.26 -0.32
N CYS A 975 43.13 18.04 -0.18
CA CYS A 975 42.15 18.06 -1.28
C CYS A 975 42.59 17.23 -2.49
N PRO A 976 42.86 15.92 -2.30
CA PRO A 976 43.45 15.10 -3.33
C PRO A 976 42.53 14.95 -4.54
N VAL A 977 43.15 14.89 -5.72
CA VAL A 977 42.52 14.62 -7.00
C VAL A 977 43.07 13.31 -7.56
N LEU A 978 42.18 12.36 -7.82
CA LEU A 978 42.51 11.10 -8.46
C LEU A 978 42.06 11.11 -9.92
N ALA A 979 42.91 10.64 -10.82
CA ALA A 979 42.59 10.50 -12.25
C ALA A 979 42.41 9.03 -12.63
N LEU A 980 41.18 8.68 -13.03
CA LEU A 980 40.76 7.36 -13.51
C LEU A 980 40.72 7.35 -15.05
N SER A 981 40.83 6.16 -15.64
CA SER A 981 40.53 5.96 -17.06
C SER A 981 39.07 6.33 -17.35
N GLY A 982 38.82 6.94 -18.50
CA GLY A 982 37.47 7.21 -18.98
C GLY A 982 37.33 6.87 -20.47
N HIS A 983 36.57 7.68 -21.21
CA HIS A 983 36.34 7.47 -22.66
C HIS A 983 37.54 7.90 -23.51
N ASP A 984 37.89 7.19 -24.58
CA ASP A 984 39.09 7.52 -25.38
C ASP A 984 39.08 8.94 -25.97
N GLY A 985 37.90 9.40 -26.42
CA GLY A 985 37.65 10.72 -27.01
C GLY A 985 37.21 11.80 -26.03
N GLY A 986 37.28 11.55 -24.72
CA GLY A 986 36.85 12.50 -23.67
C GLY A 986 35.55 12.10 -22.99
N THR A 987 35.50 12.22 -21.66
CA THR A 987 34.29 11.95 -20.88
C THR A 987 33.40 13.20 -20.84
N LYS A 988 32.25 13.16 -21.54
CA LYS A 988 31.38 14.33 -21.75
C LYS A 988 30.55 14.67 -20.52
N ASP A 989 29.95 13.68 -19.87
CA ASP A 989 29.19 13.85 -18.62
C ASP A 989 29.30 12.60 -17.74
N CYS A 990 28.93 12.75 -16.47
CA CYS A 990 28.95 11.69 -15.47
C CYS A 990 27.78 11.79 -14.49
N LEU A 991 27.33 10.64 -14.02
CA LEU A 991 26.26 10.47 -13.03
C LEU A 991 26.67 9.38 -12.04
N THR A 992 26.25 9.49 -10.78
CA THR A 992 26.39 8.42 -9.80
C THR A 992 25.06 7.74 -9.52
N MET A 993 25.08 6.43 -9.27
CA MET A 993 23.90 5.64 -8.92
C MET A 993 24.31 4.50 -7.99
N GLY A 994 24.11 4.68 -6.69
CA GLY A 994 24.56 3.74 -5.66
C GLY A 994 26.09 3.53 -5.74
N PRO A 995 26.58 2.30 -5.98
CA PRO A 995 28.01 2.02 -6.14
C PRO A 995 28.57 2.31 -7.54
N LYS A 996 27.71 2.71 -8.50
CA LYS A 996 28.07 2.87 -9.91
C LYS A 996 28.39 4.33 -10.24
N ILE A 997 29.43 4.54 -11.06
CA ILE A 997 29.61 5.78 -11.82
C ILE A 997 29.23 5.48 -13.27
N ILE A 998 28.34 6.26 -13.84
CA ILE A 998 27.88 6.13 -15.22
C ILE A 998 28.41 7.34 -15.98
N THR A 999 29.05 7.08 -17.12
CA THR A 999 29.68 8.13 -17.93
C THR A 999 29.26 7.99 -19.38
N CYS A 1000 29.22 9.11 -20.10
CA CYS A 1000 29.00 9.10 -21.54
C CYS A 1000 30.14 9.82 -22.28
N GLY A 1001 30.43 9.36 -23.48
CA GLY A 1001 31.53 9.88 -24.30
C GLY A 1001 31.68 9.12 -25.61
N GLU A 1002 32.88 9.23 -26.18
CA GLU A 1002 33.26 8.54 -27.41
C GLU A 1002 34.46 7.62 -27.13
N ASP A 1003 34.34 6.36 -27.52
CA ASP A 1003 35.40 5.37 -27.44
C ASP A 1003 36.19 5.29 -28.75
N SER A 1004 37.20 4.41 -28.78
CA SER A 1004 38.02 4.06 -29.94
C SER A 1004 37.23 4.05 -31.26
N ALA A 1005 37.77 4.72 -32.27
CA ALA A 1005 37.14 5.00 -33.57
C ALA A 1005 35.94 5.97 -33.55
N GLY A 1006 35.76 6.75 -32.47
CA GLY A 1006 34.72 7.78 -32.36
C GLY A 1006 33.32 7.22 -32.16
N ARG A 1007 33.21 6.01 -31.56
CA ARG A 1007 31.93 5.34 -31.33
C ARG A 1007 31.31 5.85 -30.02
N PRO A 1008 30.09 6.39 -30.02
CA PRO A 1008 29.47 6.87 -28.80
C PRO A 1008 29.06 5.72 -27.89
N SER A 1009 29.31 5.86 -26.60
CA SER A 1009 29.01 4.83 -25.62
C SER A 1009 28.63 5.39 -24.24
N ILE A 1010 28.02 4.52 -23.45
CA ILE A 1010 27.90 4.68 -22.00
C ILE A 1010 28.77 3.61 -21.33
N ARG A 1011 29.63 4.05 -20.41
CA ARG A 1011 30.46 3.16 -19.59
C ARG A 1011 29.99 3.18 -18.13
N VAL A 1012 29.96 2.00 -17.50
CA VAL A 1012 29.61 1.80 -16.09
C VAL A 1012 30.86 1.43 -15.31
N TRP A 1013 31.17 2.17 -14.26
CA TRP A 1013 32.35 2.04 -13.43
C TRP A 1013 31.99 1.81 -11.96
N GLY A 1014 32.95 1.34 -11.15
CA GLY A 1014 32.83 1.22 -9.70
C GLY A 1014 34.18 0.96 -9.01
N SER A 1015 34.18 0.64 -7.72
CA SER A 1015 35.40 0.20 -7.05
C SER A 1015 35.89 -1.14 -7.61
N ASP A 1016 37.19 -1.43 -7.48
CA ASP A 1016 37.77 -2.71 -7.93
C ASP A 1016 37.05 -3.91 -7.29
N PHE A 1017 36.68 -3.79 -6.01
CA PHE A 1017 35.90 -4.81 -5.31
C PHE A 1017 34.50 -4.97 -5.91
N PHE A 1018 33.79 -3.87 -6.16
CA PHE A 1018 32.46 -3.89 -6.78
C PHE A 1018 32.51 -4.54 -8.17
N VAL A 1019 33.44 -4.13 -9.02
CA VAL A 1019 33.58 -4.63 -10.40
C VAL A 1019 33.85 -6.13 -10.40
N ARG A 1020 34.83 -6.59 -9.61
CA ARG A 1020 35.14 -8.04 -9.50
C ARG A 1020 33.94 -8.84 -9.00
N THR A 1021 33.24 -8.33 -8.00
CA THR A 1021 32.06 -8.97 -7.42
C THR A 1021 30.94 -9.08 -8.45
N GLU A 1022 30.62 -8.02 -9.18
CA GLU A 1022 29.58 -8.05 -10.21
C GLU A 1022 29.95 -8.93 -11.41
N LEU A 1023 31.19 -8.87 -11.89
CA LEU A 1023 31.65 -9.75 -12.97
C LEU A 1023 31.56 -11.22 -12.58
N SER A 1024 31.99 -11.58 -11.37
CA SER A 1024 31.88 -12.98 -10.89
C SER A 1024 30.43 -13.48 -10.85
N LYS A 1025 29.45 -12.65 -10.49
CA LYS A 1025 28.03 -13.01 -10.53
C LYS A 1025 27.54 -13.27 -11.97
N LEU A 1026 28.04 -12.48 -12.92
CA LEU A 1026 27.67 -12.59 -14.34
C LEU A 1026 28.27 -13.83 -15.01
N PHE A 1027 29.49 -14.24 -14.61
CA PHE A 1027 30.15 -15.44 -15.16
C PHE A 1027 29.64 -16.77 -14.57
N ILE A 1028 28.93 -16.76 -13.43
CA ILE A 1028 28.38 -17.96 -12.78
C ILE A 1028 27.01 -18.38 -13.36
N LYS A 1029 26.34 -17.52 -14.14
CA LYS A 1029 25.10 -17.87 -14.85
C LYS A 1029 25.42 -18.32 -16.29
N PRO A 1030 25.34 -19.62 -16.62
CA PRO A 1030 25.34 -20.09 -18.01
C PRO A 1030 24.08 -19.67 -18.76
#